data_AF-A0A0C1N1X3-F1
#
_entry.id   AF-A0A0C1N1X3-F1
#
_cell.length_a   1.000
_cell.length_b   1.000
_cell.length_c   1.000
_cell.angle_alpha   90.00
_cell.angle_beta   90.00
_cell.angle_gamma   90.00
#
_symmetry.space_group_name_H-M   'P 1'
#
loop_
_entity.id
_entity.type
_entity.pdbx_description
1 polymer ?
#
loop_
_entity_poly.entity_id
_entity_poly.type
_entity_poly.pdbx_seq_one_letter_code
_entity_poly.pdbx_strand_id
1 'polypeptide(L)'
;ELNKWLSSDGWIDENGQPDSRVRQVLERYREKISQKDEVQIIVQTEDRQLRGLPWQEWDTLAGYTTQGVEVAISATNFQRLIQKQTPQLKATARILVVLGDEKLGFAQEEDFIDSLKQHGGEPHILRQPTRQELEQKLRDSQGWHIFFFAGHSESDRDGKIGRIQINLADGAQGIIEITELKDLLAGAIDKKLQLAIFNSCDGLGLANQLTELSLPYCIVMREMVESSVARELLKHFLAAFVKDKSLFASMNAARQQLQQKFEPGKSWLPVIVANPLAKELTWNQLFSERRLSWHWEMVLGIAVISVLVCLPVGIFNEFQGWETLTLYTQLYPHLVVYPSLFLWMSLFASYRAHCMIRVKTRPFIILTVLTVLFTVGAVLFELNGDRMMLMEFKSNASTTIYTQQLPKLYSKWRISATEIKSIPQEIFNTSQAFDSEGNLTVKKSELEAAIKRIHAVNNITGLQGLLRIATSYGVWQQNAQAFSITRWLYALTFIAIVSCGVQIFALVATVLFVPDAIFNKNKYLTYLIICELGILLWLPFQGYSVEHIKSLLFSPGFRGFIAGLNILIYLLIGLLSLTTLSSIYKSATKQYQPILLSFLLGSLALTLLSSLFGVSLIDHLFGISSTNPLTPWFASCIFFVPVFFLLVRLIDLGVKNE
;
A
#
# COMPACT_ATOMS: atom_id res chain seq x y z
N GLU A 1 11.30 4.08 56.38
CA GLU A 1 11.59 2.62 56.40
C GLU A 1 10.81 1.83 55.36
N LEU A 2 9.54 2.16 55.08
CA LEU A 2 8.67 1.42 54.15
C LEU A 2 9.22 1.19 52.74
N ASN A 3 10.10 2.07 52.23
CA ASN A 3 10.66 1.99 50.87
C ASN A 3 12.06 1.36 50.83
N LYS A 4 12.59 0.82 51.95
CA LYS A 4 13.92 0.18 51.97
C LYS A 4 14.00 -0.97 50.95
N TRP A 5 12.87 -1.60 50.63
CA TRP A 5 12.78 -2.68 49.63
C TRP A 5 13.10 -2.22 48.19
N LEU A 6 12.95 -0.94 47.86
CA LEU A 6 13.27 -0.36 46.55
C LEU A 6 14.78 -0.22 46.31
N SER A 7 15.61 -0.46 47.33
CA SER A 7 17.07 -0.43 47.18
C SER A 7 17.61 -1.71 46.55
N SER A 8 18.86 -1.69 46.09
CA SER A 8 19.53 -2.86 45.53
C SER A 8 19.66 -4.04 46.50
N ASP A 9 19.60 -3.78 47.82
CA ASP A 9 19.69 -4.79 48.88
C ASP A 9 18.38 -4.88 49.68
N GLY A 10 17.29 -4.40 49.07
CA GLY A 10 16.00 -4.23 49.72
C GLY A 10 15.18 -5.51 49.91
N TRP A 11 15.49 -6.57 49.16
CA TRP A 11 14.87 -7.88 49.38
C TRP A 11 15.51 -8.55 50.59
N ILE A 12 14.67 -9.01 51.51
CA ILE A 12 15.10 -9.66 52.74
C ILE A 12 14.59 -11.09 52.80
N ASP A 13 15.38 -11.99 53.38
CA ASP A 13 14.97 -13.35 53.67
C ASP A 13 14.02 -13.41 54.87
N GLU A 14 13.57 -14.61 55.21
CA GLU A 14 12.75 -14.90 56.40
C GLU A 14 13.38 -14.48 57.73
N ASN A 15 14.68 -14.21 57.76
CA ASN A 15 15.45 -13.75 58.92
C ASN A 15 15.70 -12.24 58.92
N GLY A 16 15.14 -11.51 57.95
CA GLY A 16 15.33 -10.07 57.79
C GLY A 16 16.72 -9.67 57.27
N GLN A 17 17.49 -10.62 56.74
CA GLN A 17 18.80 -10.35 56.13
C GLN A 17 18.66 -10.11 54.63
N PRO A 18 19.49 -9.24 54.01
CA PRO A 18 19.44 -9.02 52.57
C PRO A 18 19.61 -10.32 51.77
N ASP A 19 18.63 -10.64 50.93
CA ASP A 19 18.65 -11.78 50.02
C ASP A 19 19.01 -11.32 48.60
N SER A 20 20.27 -11.56 48.22
CA SER A 20 20.79 -11.16 46.91
C SER A 20 20.37 -12.09 45.75
N ARG A 21 19.68 -13.22 46.00
CA ARG A 21 19.35 -14.20 44.96
C ARG A 21 18.54 -13.60 43.82
N VAL A 22 17.49 -12.84 44.15
CA VAL A 22 16.61 -12.20 43.15
C VAL A 22 17.40 -11.20 42.31
N ARG A 23 18.22 -10.36 42.97
CA ARG A 23 19.10 -9.39 42.29
C ARG A 23 20.08 -10.08 41.35
N GLN A 24 20.79 -11.11 41.80
CA GLN A 24 21.77 -11.83 40.98
C GLN A 24 21.14 -12.45 39.73
N VAL A 25 19.91 -12.98 39.84
CA VAL A 25 19.17 -13.50 38.68
C VAL A 25 18.87 -12.37 37.69
N LEU A 26 18.36 -11.23 38.16
CA LEU A 26 18.06 -10.08 37.32
C LEU A 26 19.32 -9.48 36.66
N GLU A 27 20.44 -9.39 37.38
CA GLU A 27 21.72 -8.91 36.82
C GLU A 27 22.22 -9.82 35.67
N ARG A 28 22.09 -11.15 35.80
CA ARG A 28 22.45 -12.09 34.71
C ARG A 28 21.61 -11.91 33.45
N TYR A 29 20.34 -11.49 33.58
CA TYR A 29 19.52 -11.17 32.41
C TYR A 29 19.94 -9.83 31.80
N ARG A 30 20.24 -8.84 32.64
CA ARG A 30 20.71 -7.52 32.22
C ARG A 30 21.99 -7.57 31.37
N GLU A 31 22.94 -8.44 31.71
CA GLU A 31 24.18 -8.63 30.93
C GLU A 31 23.94 -9.04 29.47
N LYS A 32 22.77 -9.62 29.16
CA LYS A 32 22.39 -10.07 27.83
C LYS A 32 21.57 -9.05 27.04
N ILE A 33 21.25 -7.91 27.64
CA ILE A 33 20.37 -6.87 27.09
C ILE A 33 21.23 -5.68 26.64
N SER A 34 21.03 -5.22 25.41
CA SER A 34 21.63 -4.00 24.87
C SER A 34 20.84 -2.76 25.31
N GLN A 35 21.50 -1.60 25.36
CA GLN A 35 20.83 -0.31 25.59
C GLN A 35 19.80 0.06 24.51
N LYS A 36 19.79 -0.64 23.38
CA LYS A 36 18.83 -0.45 22.28
C LYS A 36 17.64 -1.38 22.35
N ASP A 37 17.68 -2.38 23.22
CA ASP A 37 16.63 -3.37 23.33
C ASP A 37 15.47 -2.79 24.14
N GLU A 38 14.26 -3.10 23.72
CA GLU A 38 13.08 -2.82 24.51
C GLU A 38 12.83 -3.97 25.48
N VAL A 39 12.73 -3.67 26.77
CA VAL A 39 12.55 -4.66 27.83
C VAL A 39 11.16 -4.52 28.41
N GLN A 40 10.44 -5.63 28.47
CA GLN A 40 9.14 -5.74 29.13
C GLN A 40 9.28 -6.60 30.37
N ILE A 41 8.93 -6.03 31.52
CA ILE A 41 8.88 -6.75 32.78
C ILE A 41 7.42 -6.84 33.20
N ILE A 42 6.95 -8.05 33.43
CA ILE A 42 5.57 -8.32 33.86
C ILE A 42 5.61 -9.03 35.20
N VAL A 43 5.06 -8.40 36.24
CA VAL A 43 4.91 -8.99 37.57
C VAL A 43 3.58 -9.73 37.62
N GLN A 44 3.66 -11.06 37.70
CA GLN A 44 2.50 -11.94 37.84
C GLN A 44 2.26 -12.24 39.32
N THR A 45 1.13 -11.80 39.85
CA THR A 45 0.77 -12.02 41.25
C THR A 45 -0.73 -11.86 41.45
N GLU A 46 -1.34 -12.60 42.38
CA GLU A 46 -2.71 -12.38 42.88
C GLU A 46 -2.76 -11.45 44.10
N ASP A 47 -1.61 -11.15 44.68
CA ASP A 47 -1.53 -10.30 45.87
C ASP A 47 -1.78 -8.82 45.50
N ARG A 48 -2.86 -8.27 46.05
CA ARG A 48 -3.26 -6.87 45.80
C ARG A 48 -2.20 -5.85 46.25
N GLN A 49 -1.53 -6.09 47.36
CA GLN A 49 -0.52 -5.16 47.89
C GLN A 49 0.69 -5.12 46.95
N LEU A 50 1.14 -6.29 46.49
CA LEU A 50 2.23 -6.38 45.51
C LEU A 50 1.88 -5.68 44.20
N ARG A 51 0.64 -5.74 43.73
CA ARG A 51 0.23 -5.00 42.51
C ARG A 51 0.27 -3.48 42.66
N GLY A 52 0.08 -2.97 43.87
CA GLY A 52 0.14 -1.54 44.18
C GLY A 52 1.56 -0.97 44.20
N LEU A 53 2.58 -1.82 44.41
CA LEU A 53 3.95 -1.37 44.61
C LEU A 53 4.56 -0.72 43.36
N PRO A 54 5.31 0.40 43.48
CA PRO A 54 6.03 1.08 42.40
C PRO A 54 7.24 0.29 41.90
N TRP A 55 7.03 -0.90 41.35
CA TRP A 55 8.08 -1.80 40.87
C TRP A 55 9.10 -1.13 39.95
N GLN A 56 8.65 -0.20 39.10
CA GLN A 56 9.51 0.54 38.19
C GLN A 56 10.58 1.42 38.88
N GLU A 57 10.41 1.72 40.18
CA GLU A 57 11.37 2.50 40.99
C GLU A 57 12.36 1.64 41.75
N TRP A 58 12.28 0.32 41.58
CA TRP A 58 13.24 -0.57 42.19
C TRP A 58 14.61 -0.38 41.54
N ASP A 59 15.63 0.00 42.33
CA ASP A 59 16.98 0.31 41.86
C ASP A 59 17.60 -0.80 41.00
N THR A 60 17.27 -2.06 41.30
CA THR A 60 17.72 -3.23 40.52
C THR A 60 17.19 -3.21 39.07
N LEU A 61 15.99 -2.64 38.85
CA LEU A 61 15.37 -2.51 37.53
C LEU A 61 15.80 -1.25 36.79
N ALA A 62 16.17 -0.18 37.51
CA ALA A 62 16.65 1.08 36.94
C ALA A 62 17.85 0.89 35.99
N GLY A 63 18.60 -0.20 36.15
CA GLY A 63 19.75 -0.50 35.33
C GLY A 63 19.48 -1.10 33.94
N TYR A 64 18.27 -1.65 33.70
CA TYR A 64 18.00 -2.41 32.48
C TYR A 64 18.04 -1.58 31.20
N THR A 65 17.65 -0.31 31.25
CA THR A 65 17.82 0.63 30.13
C THR A 65 18.19 2.03 30.62
N THR A 66 18.83 2.83 29.78
CA THR A 66 19.15 4.24 30.09
C THR A 66 17.92 5.16 30.06
N GLN A 67 16.79 4.67 29.55
CA GLN A 67 15.53 5.40 29.46
C GLN A 67 14.53 4.92 30.53
N GLY A 68 14.91 4.04 31.45
CA GLY A 68 13.98 3.43 32.42
C GLY A 68 13.22 2.23 31.86
N VAL A 69 12.64 1.42 32.75
CA VAL A 69 11.86 0.23 32.38
C VAL A 69 10.43 0.38 32.84
N GLU A 70 9.50 0.01 31.96
CA GLU A 70 8.11 -0.10 32.34
C GLU A 70 7.81 -1.49 32.86
N VAL A 71 7.21 -1.51 34.04
CA VAL A 71 6.78 -2.74 34.71
C VAL A 71 5.26 -2.81 34.63
N ALA A 72 4.76 -3.83 33.96
CA ALA A 72 3.35 -4.15 33.93
C ALA A 72 2.99 -5.16 35.03
N ILE A 73 1.72 -5.16 35.39
CA ILE A 73 1.12 -6.16 36.29
C ILE A 73 0.31 -7.15 35.44
N SER A 74 0.24 -8.39 35.88
CA SER A 74 -0.65 -9.39 35.27
C SER A 74 -1.34 -10.20 36.36
N ALA A 75 -2.58 -10.60 36.08
CA ALA A 75 -3.20 -11.71 36.77
C ALA A 75 -2.46 -13.02 36.44
N THR A 76 -2.69 -14.07 37.23
CA THR A 76 -2.11 -15.40 37.01
C THR A 76 -2.99 -16.28 36.14
N ASN A 77 -4.29 -15.94 36.02
CA ASN A 77 -5.30 -16.65 35.24
C ASN A 77 -5.62 -15.95 33.90
N PHE A 78 -4.66 -15.96 32.97
CA PHE A 78 -4.83 -15.40 31.63
C PHE A 78 -4.93 -16.50 30.56
N GLN A 79 -5.62 -16.22 29.45
CA GLN A 79 -5.65 -17.09 28.27
C GLN A 79 -5.12 -16.34 27.04
N ARG A 80 -4.65 -17.11 26.06
CA ARG A 80 -4.27 -16.55 24.76
C ARG A 80 -5.53 -16.30 23.93
N LEU A 81 -5.77 -15.05 23.56
CA LEU A 81 -6.84 -14.73 22.60
C LEU A 81 -6.40 -14.94 21.17
N ILE A 82 -7.26 -15.60 20.40
CA ILE A 82 -7.20 -15.62 18.93
C ILE A 82 -8.33 -14.71 18.43
N GLN A 83 -8.00 -13.45 18.20
CA GLN A 83 -8.97 -12.49 17.69
C GLN A 83 -9.25 -12.71 16.20
N LYS A 84 -10.53 -12.62 15.84
CA LYS A 84 -10.95 -12.71 14.43
C LYS A 84 -10.75 -11.36 13.77
N GLN A 85 -9.70 -11.22 12.97
CA GLN A 85 -9.51 -10.01 12.17
C GLN A 85 -10.66 -9.85 11.16
N THR A 86 -11.43 -8.77 11.31
CA THR A 86 -12.53 -8.44 10.40
C THR A 86 -11.98 -7.49 9.32
N PRO A 87 -12.24 -7.74 8.02
CA PRO A 87 -11.82 -6.84 6.95
C PRO A 87 -12.40 -5.44 7.16
N GLN A 88 -11.57 -4.40 7.09
CA GLN A 88 -12.02 -3.03 7.24
C GLN A 88 -12.02 -2.28 5.90
N LEU A 89 -13.10 -1.53 5.66
CA LEU A 89 -13.23 -0.61 4.53
C LEU A 89 -12.30 0.60 4.64
N LYS A 90 -11.87 0.94 5.86
CA LYS A 90 -10.92 2.01 6.18
C LYS A 90 -9.83 1.44 7.10
N ALA A 91 -8.58 1.78 6.84
CA ALA A 91 -7.50 1.51 7.78
C ALA A 91 -7.54 2.57 8.89
N THR A 92 -8.51 2.45 9.81
CA THR A 92 -8.68 3.39 10.92
C THR A 92 -8.67 2.70 12.27
N ALA A 93 -7.96 3.29 13.23
CA ALA A 93 -8.03 2.86 14.63
C ALA A 93 -9.32 3.42 15.24
N ARG A 94 -10.40 2.62 15.23
CA ARG A 94 -11.65 2.93 15.93
C ARG A 94 -11.45 2.98 17.45
N ILE A 95 -11.79 4.11 18.06
CA ILE A 95 -11.65 4.38 19.50
C ILE A 95 -13.02 4.74 20.05
N LEU A 96 -13.52 3.96 21.00
CA LEU A 96 -14.74 4.33 21.75
C LEU A 96 -14.33 5.09 22.99
N VAL A 97 -14.84 6.30 23.15
CA VAL A 97 -14.52 7.19 24.27
C VAL A 97 -15.79 7.42 25.07
N VAL A 98 -15.75 7.15 26.37
CA VAL A 98 -16.86 7.39 27.30
C VAL A 98 -16.41 8.43 28.33
N LEU A 99 -17.13 9.55 28.38
CA LEU A 99 -16.90 10.64 29.30
C LEU A 99 -18.04 10.68 30.32
N GLY A 100 -17.76 10.22 31.54
CA GLY A 100 -18.78 9.87 32.54
C GLY A 100 -19.31 11.03 33.39
N ASP A 101 -18.52 12.09 33.59
CA ASP A 101 -18.94 13.28 34.35
C ASP A 101 -18.33 14.56 33.74
N GLU A 102 -19.18 15.41 33.16
CA GLU A 102 -18.74 16.66 32.52
C GLU A 102 -18.10 17.65 33.50
N LYS A 103 -18.34 17.53 34.81
CA LYS A 103 -17.73 18.39 35.84
C LYS A 103 -16.21 18.23 35.92
N LEU A 104 -15.67 17.12 35.42
CA LEU A 104 -14.23 16.88 35.37
C LEU A 104 -13.52 17.69 34.28
N GLY A 105 -14.26 18.25 33.32
CA GLY A 105 -13.74 19.16 32.29
C GLY A 105 -12.77 18.51 31.31
N PHE A 106 -13.30 17.85 30.27
CA PHE A 106 -12.53 17.02 29.34
C PHE A 106 -12.03 17.72 28.06
N ALA A 107 -12.13 19.05 27.96
CA ALA A 107 -11.86 19.76 26.71
C ALA A 107 -10.46 19.46 26.12
N GLN A 108 -9.44 19.34 26.99
CA GLN A 108 -8.08 19.04 26.54
C GLN A 108 -7.93 17.59 26.09
N GLU A 109 -8.52 16.63 26.82
CA GLU A 109 -8.55 15.23 26.45
C GLU A 109 -9.24 15.02 25.11
N GLU A 110 -10.38 15.69 24.90
CA GLU A 110 -11.09 15.67 23.62
C GLU A 110 -10.23 16.23 22.50
N ASP A 111 -9.56 17.36 22.68
CA ASP A 111 -8.65 17.92 21.67
C ASP A 111 -7.54 16.93 21.30
N PHE A 112 -6.92 16.27 22.28
CA PHE A 112 -5.88 15.27 22.03
C PHE A 112 -6.43 14.03 21.32
N ILE A 113 -7.59 13.53 21.76
CA ILE A 113 -8.26 12.38 21.14
C ILE A 113 -8.68 12.70 19.71
N ASP A 114 -9.22 13.89 19.46
CA ASP A 114 -9.60 14.33 18.11
C ASP A 114 -8.39 14.54 17.21
N SER A 115 -7.24 14.96 17.76
CA SER A 115 -5.99 15.05 17.01
C SER A 115 -5.55 13.69 16.43
N LEU A 116 -5.97 12.57 17.02
CA LEU A 116 -5.66 11.22 16.52
C LEU A 116 -6.24 10.98 15.12
N LYS A 117 -7.26 11.74 14.69
CA LYS A 117 -7.78 11.69 13.30
C LYS A 117 -6.68 11.94 12.27
N GLN A 118 -5.69 12.78 12.59
CA GLN A 118 -4.55 13.07 11.73
C GLN A 118 -3.59 11.88 11.57
N HIS A 119 -3.65 10.92 12.51
CA HIS A 119 -2.85 9.71 12.53
C HIS A 119 -3.64 8.45 12.15
N GLY A 120 -4.86 8.60 11.60
CA GLY A 120 -5.74 7.49 11.22
C GLY A 120 -6.64 6.97 12.35
N GLY A 121 -6.73 7.66 13.49
CA GLY A 121 -7.70 7.37 14.54
C GLY A 121 -9.12 7.77 14.12
N GLU A 122 -10.11 7.04 14.63
CA GLU A 122 -11.53 7.35 14.43
C GLU A 122 -12.24 7.36 15.81
N PRO A 123 -12.06 8.44 16.58
CA PRO A 123 -12.67 8.57 17.89
C PRO A 123 -14.18 8.76 17.78
N HIS A 124 -14.91 8.02 18.61
CA HIS A 124 -16.35 8.12 18.79
C HIS A 124 -16.60 8.46 20.26
N ILE A 125 -16.94 9.72 20.53
CA ILE A 125 -17.09 10.26 21.88
C ILE A 125 -18.56 10.15 22.31
N LEU A 126 -18.78 9.47 23.43
CA LEU A 126 -20.05 9.38 24.14
C LEU A 126 -19.94 10.20 25.43
N ARG A 127 -20.75 11.25 25.53
CA ARG A 127 -20.81 12.11 26.72
C ARG A 127 -21.99 11.72 27.57
N GLN A 128 -21.71 11.34 28.82
CA GLN A 128 -22.70 10.85 29.77
C GLN A 128 -23.73 9.89 29.14
N PRO A 129 -23.30 8.86 28.39
CA PRO A 129 -24.23 8.03 27.63
C PRO A 129 -25.21 7.32 28.54
N THR A 130 -26.38 7.01 28.00
CA THR A 130 -27.26 6.03 28.66
C THR A 130 -26.61 4.64 28.61
N ARG A 131 -26.96 3.78 29.55
CA ARG A 131 -26.52 2.38 29.54
C ARG A 131 -26.83 1.70 28.20
N GLN A 132 -28.06 1.82 27.71
CA GLN A 132 -28.49 1.23 26.44
C GLN A 132 -27.66 1.73 25.24
N GLU A 133 -27.33 3.02 25.21
CA GLU A 133 -26.48 3.59 24.16
C GLU A 133 -25.07 2.99 24.19
N LEU A 134 -24.46 2.89 25.37
CA LEU A 134 -23.15 2.28 25.53
C LEU A 134 -23.16 0.80 25.10
N GLU A 135 -24.16 0.03 25.56
CA GLU A 135 -24.32 -1.38 25.17
C GLU A 135 -24.46 -1.53 23.64
N GLN A 136 -25.30 -0.71 23.01
CA GLN A 136 -25.51 -0.73 21.57
C GLN A 136 -24.23 -0.39 20.82
N LYS A 137 -23.47 0.61 21.29
CA LYS A 137 -22.20 1.01 20.66
C LYS A 137 -21.13 -0.05 20.82
N LEU A 138 -21.01 -0.68 21.98
CA LEU A 138 -20.06 -1.79 22.20
C LEU A 138 -20.37 -3.00 21.31
N ARG A 139 -21.65 -3.26 21.02
CA ARG A 139 -22.09 -4.35 20.12
C ARG A 139 -21.86 -4.09 18.63
N ASP A 140 -21.34 -2.94 18.23
CA ASP A 140 -21.08 -2.60 16.83
C ASP A 140 -20.33 -3.72 16.09
N SER A 141 -20.89 -4.16 14.97
CA SER A 141 -20.34 -5.20 14.09
C SER A 141 -18.90 -4.92 13.65
N GLN A 142 -18.54 -3.65 13.46
CA GLN A 142 -17.20 -3.23 13.05
C GLN A 142 -16.17 -3.34 14.19
N GLY A 143 -16.61 -3.43 15.45
CA GLY A 143 -15.78 -3.54 16.65
C GLY A 143 -14.96 -2.29 16.98
N TRP A 144 -14.21 -2.34 18.08
CA TRP A 144 -13.39 -1.25 18.61
C TRP A 144 -11.96 -1.73 18.85
N HIS A 145 -10.94 -0.89 18.60
CA HIS A 145 -9.55 -1.26 18.90
C HIS A 145 -9.10 -0.73 20.26
N ILE A 146 -9.58 0.46 20.62
CA ILE A 146 -9.32 1.10 21.91
C ILE A 146 -10.65 1.46 22.56
N PHE A 147 -10.77 1.17 23.85
CA PHE A 147 -11.82 1.70 24.72
C PHE A 147 -11.17 2.69 25.69
N PHE A 148 -11.70 3.91 25.77
CA PHE A 148 -11.23 4.93 26.68
C PHE A 148 -12.40 5.36 27.57
N PHE A 149 -12.18 5.35 28.88
CA PHE A 149 -13.12 5.84 29.87
C PHE A 149 -12.45 6.91 30.72
N ALA A 150 -13.12 8.05 30.89
CA ALA A 150 -12.76 9.08 31.85
C ALA A 150 -13.99 9.47 32.67
N GLY A 151 -13.88 9.37 34.00
CA GLY A 151 -15.00 9.54 34.90
C GLY A 151 -14.69 9.03 36.29
N HIS A 152 -15.72 8.97 37.12
CA HIS A 152 -15.59 8.41 38.46
C HIS A 152 -15.57 6.89 38.41
N SER A 153 -14.66 6.30 39.17
CA SER A 153 -14.67 4.87 39.51
C SER A 153 -14.53 4.70 41.01
N GLU A 154 -15.18 3.68 41.54
CA GLU A 154 -15.14 3.32 42.95
C GLU A 154 -14.94 1.80 43.03
N SER A 155 -14.05 1.34 43.92
CA SER A 155 -14.06 -0.06 44.34
C SER A 155 -14.64 -0.20 45.73
N ASP A 156 -15.21 -1.38 46.01
CA ASP A 156 -15.60 -1.74 47.38
C ASP A 156 -14.39 -1.78 48.33
N ARG A 157 -14.65 -1.85 49.64
CA ARG A 157 -13.60 -1.86 50.68
C ARG A 157 -12.57 -2.97 50.50
N ASP A 158 -12.99 -4.09 49.92
CA ASP A 158 -12.12 -5.24 49.62
C ASP A 158 -11.34 -5.07 48.29
N GLY A 159 -11.64 -4.01 47.52
CA GLY A 159 -11.09 -3.72 46.19
C GLY A 159 -11.38 -4.81 45.17
N LYS A 160 -12.37 -5.65 45.46
CA LYS A 160 -12.76 -6.78 44.65
C LYS A 160 -13.78 -6.37 43.63
N ILE A 161 -14.74 -5.51 43.97
CA ILE A 161 -15.78 -5.07 43.04
C ILE A 161 -15.50 -3.63 42.64
N GLY A 162 -15.22 -3.40 41.35
CA GLY A 162 -15.10 -2.06 40.77
C GLY A 162 -16.41 -1.62 40.11
N ARG A 163 -16.71 -0.32 40.16
CA ARG A 163 -17.84 0.28 39.46
C ARG A 163 -17.37 1.51 38.70
N ILE A 164 -17.91 1.72 37.50
CA ILE A 164 -17.69 2.94 36.74
C ILE A 164 -18.99 3.74 36.65
N GLN A 165 -18.90 5.05 36.83
CA GLN A 165 -20.01 5.96 36.63
C GLN A 165 -19.94 6.53 35.22
N ILE A 166 -20.91 6.14 34.37
CA ILE A 166 -20.98 6.55 32.97
C ILE A 166 -21.85 7.79 32.75
N ASN A 167 -22.69 8.16 33.71
CA ASN A 167 -23.49 9.39 33.72
C ASN A 167 -23.94 9.74 35.15
N LEU A 168 -24.59 10.90 35.32
CA LEU A 168 -25.06 11.39 36.63
C LEU A 168 -26.33 10.69 37.17
N ALA A 169 -26.92 9.73 36.45
CA ALA A 169 -28.10 9.03 36.92
C ALA A 169 -27.77 8.03 38.04
N ASP A 170 -28.62 7.98 39.05
CA ASP A 170 -28.43 7.09 40.19
C ASP A 170 -28.70 5.61 39.83
N GLY A 171 -28.05 4.72 40.58
CA GLY A 171 -28.27 3.27 40.51
C GLY A 171 -27.86 2.64 39.18
N ALA A 172 -28.60 1.61 38.75
CA ALA A 172 -28.24 0.73 37.62
C ALA A 172 -28.23 1.42 36.23
N GLN A 173 -28.68 2.68 36.13
CA GLN A 173 -28.75 3.43 34.88
C GLN A 173 -27.51 4.29 34.58
N GLY A 174 -26.81 4.75 35.63
CA GLY A 174 -25.58 5.53 35.50
C GLY A 174 -24.33 4.83 36.04
N ILE A 175 -24.49 3.73 36.77
CA ILE A 175 -23.38 2.95 37.35
C ILE A 175 -23.35 1.57 36.69
N ILE A 176 -22.19 1.20 36.17
CA ILE A 176 -21.92 -0.13 35.62
C ILE A 176 -20.97 -0.86 36.57
N GLU A 177 -21.41 -2.02 37.05
CA GLU A 177 -20.55 -2.92 37.82
C GLU A 177 -19.54 -3.61 36.91
N ILE A 178 -18.36 -3.91 37.43
CA ILE A 178 -17.29 -4.50 36.64
C ILE A 178 -17.65 -5.86 36.04
N THR A 179 -18.45 -6.68 36.71
CA THR A 179 -18.97 -7.97 36.17
C THR A 179 -19.82 -7.75 34.93
N GLU A 180 -20.62 -6.70 34.92
CA GLU A 180 -21.40 -6.30 33.77
C GLU A 180 -20.51 -5.67 32.69
N LEU A 181 -19.60 -4.78 33.06
CA LEU A 181 -18.63 -4.20 32.12
C LEU A 181 -17.84 -5.28 31.40
N LYS A 182 -17.47 -6.36 32.12
CA LYS A 182 -16.86 -7.54 31.53
C LYS A 182 -17.72 -8.14 30.42
N ASP A 183 -18.98 -8.44 30.70
CA ASP A 183 -19.90 -9.01 29.72
C ASP A 183 -20.10 -8.08 28.51
N LEU A 184 -20.15 -6.76 28.76
CA LEU A 184 -20.26 -5.76 27.70
C LEU A 184 -19.01 -5.67 26.81
N LEU A 185 -17.82 -5.81 27.40
CA LEU A 185 -16.55 -5.74 26.68
C LEU A 185 -16.17 -7.07 26.02
N ALA A 186 -16.64 -8.21 26.50
CA ALA A 186 -16.30 -9.54 25.98
C ALA A 186 -16.49 -9.63 24.45
N GLY A 187 -17.64 -9.17 23.95
CA GLY A 187 -17.91 -9.14 22.50
C GLY A 187 -17.02 -8.18 21.70
N ALA A 188 -16.48 -7.13 22.32
CA ALA A 188 -15.52 -6.23 21.70
C ALA A 188 -14.10 -6.84 21.70
N ILE A 189 -13.74 -7.53 22.78
CA ILE A 189 -12.47 -8.27 22.98
C ILE A 189 -12.34 -9.41 21.97
N ASP A 190 -13.37 -10.23 21.81
CA ASP A 190 -13.39 -11.36 20.85
C ASP A 190 -13.21 -10.90 19.40
N LYS A 191 -13.62 -9.66 19.11
CA LYS A 191 -13.42 -9.02 17.82
C LYS A 191 -11.99 -8.50 17.71
N LYS A 192 -11.73 -7.30 18.25
CA LYS A 192 -10.47 -6.58 17.99
C LYS A 192 -10.05 -5.59 19.06
N LEU A 193 -10.71 -5.54 20.22
CA LEU A 193 -10.32 -4.64 21.31
C LEU A 193 -8.96 -5.08 21.83
N GLN A 194 -7.98 -4.17 21.77
CA GLN A 194 -6.59 -4.42 22.14
C GLN A 194 -6.21 -3.69 23.44
N LEU A 195 -6.73 -2.48 23.62
CA LEU A 195 -6.37 -1.60 24.74
C LEU A 195 -7.61 -0.98 25.37
N ALA A 196 -7.73 -1.10 26.69
CA ALA A 196 -8.65 -0.29 27.48
C ALA A 196 -7.86 0.73 28.34
N ILE A 197 -8.28 1.99 28.36
CA ILE A 197 -7.67 3.03 29.18
C ILE A 197 -8.73 3.55 30.13
N PHE A 198 -8.53 3.35 31.41
CA PHE A 198 -9.40 3.86 32.48
C PHE A 198 -8.69 5.00 33.18
N ASN A 199 -9.05 6.21 32.79
CA ASN A 199 -8.59 7.44 33.39
C ASN A 199 -9.53 7.84 34.54
N SER A 200 -9.55 7.01 35.58
CA SER A 200 -10.44 7.13 36.74
C SER A 200 -9.71 6.84 38.05
N CYS A 201 -10.29 7.26 39.18
CA CYS A 201 -9.59 7.40 40.47
C CYS A 201 -9.33 6.09 41.26
N ASP A 202 -9.77 4.93 40.78
CA ASP A 202 -9.44 3.62 41.36
C ASP A 202 -9.60 2.53 40.30
N GLY A 203 -8.48 2.01 39.78
CA GLY A 203 -8.48 1.15 38.61
C GLY A 203 -7.79 -0.20 38.77
N LEU A 204 -7.11 -0.49 39.90
CA LEU A 204 -6.48 -1.80 40.11
C LEU A 204 -7.51 -2.93 40.27
N GLY A 205 -8.59 -2.70 41.03
CA GLY A 205 -9.68 -3.65 41.16
C GLY A 205 -10.37 -3.92 39.81
N LEU A 206 -10.56 -2.86 39.03
CA LEU A 206 -11.10 -2.90 37.68
C LEU A 206 -10.22 -3.71 36.72
N ALA A 207 -8.91 -3.44 36.72
CA ALA A 207 -7.97 -4.08 35.81
C ALA A 207 -7.80 -5.58 36.07
N ASN A 208 -7.72 -5.99 37.34
CA ASN A 208 -7.62 -7.41 37.71
C ASN A 208 -8.77 -8.22 37.09
N GLN A 209 -9.97 -7.68 37.27
CA GLN A 209 -11.18 -8.26 36.75
C GLN A 209 -11.20 -8.31 35.22
N LEU A 210 -10.75 -7.24 34.54
CA LEU A 210 -10.73 -7.21 33.07
C LEU A 210 -9.65 -8.10 32.46
N THR A 211 -8.54 -8.38 33.17
CA THR A 211 -7.53 -9.32 32.68
C THR A 211 -8.00 -10.77 32.66
N GLU A 212 -9.00 -11.15 33.46
CA GLU A 212 -9.64 -12.47 33.37
C GLU A 212 -10.35 -12.69 32.02
N LEU A 213 -10.77 -11.62 31.34
CA LEU A 213 -11.32 -11.67 29.98
C LEU A 213 -10.25 -11.78 28.90
N SER A 214 -9.00 -11.97 29.30
CA SER A 214 -7.85 -12.06 28.41
C SER A 214 -7.61 -10.81 27.55
N LEU A 215 -8.20 -9.66 27.92
CA LEU A 215 -7.94 -8.36 27.28
C LEU A 215 -6.41 -8.15 27.16
N PRO A 216 -5.87 -7.83 25.96
CA PRO A 216 -4.42 -7.77 25.78
C PRO A 216 -3.74 -6.77 26.71
N TYR A 217 -4.26 -5.55 26.77
CA TYR A 217 -3.68 -4.48 27.60
C TYR A 217 -4.76 -3.59 28.21
N CYS A 218 -4.48 -3.13 29.42
CA CYS A 218 -5.27 -2.15 30.14
C CYS A 218 -4.33 -1.10 30.77
N ILE A 219 -4.69 0.18 30.72
CA ILE A 219 -4.00 1.24 31.47
C ILE A 219 -4.97 1.73 32.53
N VAL A 220 -4.55 1.70 33.80
CA VAL A 220 -5.36 2.14 34.94
C VAL A 220 -4.54 2.97 35.91
N MET A 221 -5.22 3.68 36.81
CA MET A 221 -4.58 4.36 37.94
C MET A 221 -4.59 3.45 39.17
N ARG A 222 -3.44 3.39 39.88
CA ARG A 222 -3.26 2.61 41.10
C ARG A 222 -4.01 3.18 42.28
N GLU A 223 -4.06 4.51 42.35
CA GLU A 223 -4.72 5.27 43.40
C GLU A 223 -5.35 6.54 42.80
N MET A 224 -6.05 7.29 43.63
CA MET A 224 -6.65 8.57 43.23
C MET A 224 -5.58 9.53 42.72
N VAL A 225 -5.80 10.03 41.51
CA VAL A 225 -4.89 10.93 40.82
C VAL A 225 -5.58 12.26 40.52
N GLU A 226 -4.84 13.35 40.61
CA GLU A 226 -5.31 14.66 40.18
C GLU A 226 -5.56 14.66 38.66
N SER A 227 -6.63 15.32 38.21
CA SER A 227 -6.97 15.39 36.80
C SER A 227 -5.84 15.97 35.94
N SER A 228 -4.96 16.81 36.50
CA SER A 228 -3.78 17.36 35.82
C SER A 228 -2.75 16.29 35.43
N VAL A 229 -2.45 15.36 36.34
CA VAL A 229 -1.47 14.26 36.11
C VAL A 229 -2.03 13.27 35.09
N ALA A 230 -3.31 12.89 35.25
CA ALA A 230 -4.04 12.05 34.31
C ALA A 230 -4.03 12.60 32.87
N ARG A 231 -4.30 13.91 32.72
CA ARG A 231 -4.26 14.61 31.42
C ARG A 231 -2.88 14.61 30.80
N GLU A 232 -1.86 14.98 31.58
CA GLU A 232 -0.50 15.08 31.06
C GLU A 232 0.05 13.69 30.67
N LEU A 233 -0.30 12.65 31.43
CA LEU A 233 -0.01 11.27 31.05
C LEU A 233 -0.60 10.96 29.69
N LEU A 234 -1.92 11.13 29.54
CA LEU A 234 -2.64 10.78 28.31
C LEU A 234 -2.04 11.47 27.10
N LYS A 235 -1.77 12.77 27.22
CA LYS A 235 -1.15 13.59 26.18
C LYS A 235 0.19 13.02 25.72
N HIS A 236 1.12 12.77 26.64
CA HIS A 236 2.45 12.30 26.26
C HIS A 236 2.45 10.83 25.82
N PHE A 237 1.61 10.00 26.44
CA PHE A 237 1.41 8.61 26.04
C PHE A 237 0.90 8.55 24.60
N LEU A 238 -0.19 9.25 24.28
CA LEU A 238 -0.74 9.25 22.92
C LEU A 238 0.25 9.84 21.91
N ALA A 239 0.94 10.93 22.26
CA ALA A 239 1.94 11.56 21.38
C ALA A 239 3.14 10.64 21.07
N ALA A 240 3.50 9.74 22.00
CA ALA A 240 4.51 8.72 21.79
C ALA A 240 3.93 7.52 21.00
N PHE A 241 2.73 7.08 21.35
CA PHE A 241 2.08 5.91 20.77
C PHE A 241 1.78 6.10 19.27
N VAL A 242 1.24 7.25 18.85
CA VAL A 242 0.98 7.53 17.43
C VAL A 242 2.24 7.61 16.56
N LYS A 243 3.42 7.75 17.18
CA LYS A 243 4.73 7.68 16.51
C LYS A 243 5.24 6.24 16.41
N ASP A 244 4.36 5.28 16.65
CA ASP A 244 4.63 3.84 16.56
C ASP A 244 5.65 3.33 17.58
N LYS A 245 5.79 4.04 18.71
CA LYS A 245 6.40 3.43 19.89
C LYS A 245 5.47 2.36 20.42
N SER A 246 6.06 1.31 20.97
CA SER A 246 5.35 0.25 21.70
C SER A 246 4.52 0.82 22.86
N LEU A 247 3.61 0.02 23.41
CA LEU A 247 2.78 0.44 24.53
C LEU A 247 3.66 0.79 25.74
N PHE A 248 4.63 -0.08 26.05
CA PHE A 248 5.58 0.10 27.14
C PHE A 248 6.49 1.31 26.90
N ALA A 249 7.09 1.46 25.71
CA ALA A 249 7.94 2.60 25.41
C ALA A 249 7.18 3.94 25.42
N SER A 250 5.90 3.93 25.03
CA SER A 250 5.04 5.11 25.08
C SER A 250 4.70 5.50 26.51
N MET A 251 4.44 4.50 27.35
CA MET A 251 4.19 4.70 28.78
C MET A 251 5.41 5.29 29.48
N ASN A 252 6.59 4.75 29.21
CA ASN A 252 7.86 5.24 29.74
C ASN A 252 8.10 6.72 29.37
N ALA A 253 7.92 7.04 28.09
CA ALA A 253 8.05 8.41 27.61
C ALA A 253 7.08 9.36 28.34
N ALA A 254 5.85 8.92 28.62
CA ALA A 254 4.88 9.70 29.38
C ALA A 254 5.31 9.88 30.85
N ARG A 255 5.80 8.82 31.51
CA ARG A 255 6.27 8.91 32.91
C ARG A 255 7.44 9.85 33.09
N GLN A 256 8.42 9.83 32.18
CA GLN A 256 9.56 10.77 32.25
C GLN A 256 9.09 12.22 32.24
N GLN A 257 8.05 12.53 31.46
CA GLN A 257 7.48 13.88 31.43
C GLN A 257 6.73 14.21 32.73
N LEU A 258 6.03 13.23 33.31
CA LEU A 258 5.40 13.41 34.63
C LEU A 258 6.42 13.65 35.74
N GLN A 259 7.52 12.89 35.77
CA GLN A 259 8.60 13.05 36.76
C GLN A 259 9.23 14.44 36.74
N GLN A 260 9.30 15.07 35.56
CA GLN A 260 9.85 16.42 35.42
C GLN A 260 8.86 17.52 35.85
N LYS A 261 7.55 17.25 35.78
CA LYS A 261 6.50 18.26 35.95
C LYS A 261 5.78 18.20 37.30
N PHE A 262 5.73 17.04 37.93
CA PHE A 262 4.97 16.80 39.15
C PHE A 262 5.87 16.27 40.27
N GLU A 263 5.37 16.36 41.50
CA GLU A 263 6.06 15.85 42.68
C GLU A 263 6.39 14.34 42.57
N PRO A 264 7.49 13.88 43.21
CA PRO A 264 7.84 12.46 43.26
C PRO A 264 6.66 11.58 43.67
N GLY A 265 6.52 10.41 43.03
CA GLY A 265 5.43 9.47 43.28
C GLY A 265 4.23 9.59 42.33
N LYS A 266 3.95 10.78 41.79
CA LYS A 266 2.80 10.99 40.88
C LYS A 266 2.95 10.25 39.56
N SER A 267 4.19 10.10 39.08
CA SER A 267 4.51 9.34 37.87
C SER A 267 4.29 7.83 38.03
N TRP A 268 4.10 7.30 39.25
CA TRP A 268 3.93 5.88 39.53
C TRP A 268 2.49 5.41 39.47
N LEU A 269 1.55 6.35 39.60
CA LEU A 269 0.12 6.06 39.71
C LEU A 269 -0.42 5.33 38.48
N PRO A 270 -0.06 5.70 37.25
CA PRO A 270 -0.55 4.97 36.09
C PRO A 270 0.12 3.59 35.99
N VAL A 271 -0.59 2.55 35.58
CA VAL A 271 0.00 1.21 35.45
C VAL A 271 -0.58 0.47 34.26
N ILE A 272 0.30 -0.23 33.54
CA ILE A 272 -0.10 -1.18 32.51
C ILE A 272 -0.46 -2.48 33.22
N VAL A 273 -1.64 -3.00 32.92
CA VAL A 273 -2.01 -4.37 33.22
C VAL A 273 -2.05 -5.11 31.89
N ALA A 274 -1.22 -6.14 31.76
CA ALA A 274 -0.94 -6.82 30.50
C ALA A 274 -1.28 -8.31 30.58
N ASN A 275 -1.81 -8.85 29.50
CA ASN A 275 -1.84 -10.28 29.26
C ASN A 275 -0.44 -10.72 28.76
N PRO A 276 0.30 -11.58 29.48
CA PRO A 276 1.65 -11.99 29.10
C PRO A 276 1.75 -12.73 27.77
N LEU A 277 0.62 -13.24 27.24
CA LEU A 277 0.55 -13.93 25.95
C LEU A 277 0.14 -12.99 24.80
N ALA A 278 -0.15 -11.72 25.09
CA ALA A 278 -0.42 -10.72 24.07
C ALA A 278 0.84 -10.41 23.26
N LYS A 279 0.64 -10.03 22.00
CA LYS A 279 1.72 -9.48 21.18
C LYS A 279 1.89 -8.02 21.52
N GLU A 280 3.12 -7.53 21.42
CA GLU A 280 3.42 -6.13 21.69
C GLU A 280 2.58 -5.19 20.85
N LEU A 281 1.91 -4.23 21.50
CA LEU A 281 0.96 -3.33 20.85
C LEU A 281 1.63 -2.03 20.42
N THR A 282 1.55 -1.74 19.12
CA THR A 282 1.93 -0.43 18.55
C THR A 282 0.74 0.21 17.85
N TRP A 283 0.83 1.51 17.54
CA TRP A 283 -0.21 2.19 16.77
C TRP A 283 -0.42 1.53 15.40
N ASN A 284 0.66 1.15 14.70
CA ASN A 284 0.55 0.49 13.39
C ASN A 284 -0.17 -0.84 13.44
N GLN A 285 -0.03 -1.60 14.53
CA GLN A 285 -0.69 -2.89 14.69
C GLN A 285 -2.21 -2.80 14.90
N LEU A 286 -2.74 -1.62 15.25
CA LEU A 286 -4.19 -1.38 15.30
C LEU A 286 -4.82 -1.37 13.90
N PHE A 287 -4.03 -1.18 12.84
CA PHE A 287 -4.52 -1.09 11.47
C PHE A 287 -4.49 -2.45 10.79
N SER A 288 -5.65 -2.87 10.28
CA SER A 288 -5.72 -3.98 9.32
C SER A 288 -5.59 -3.46 7.89
N GLU A 289 -5.02 -4.28 6.99
CA GLU A 289 -5.04 -4.02 5.56
C GLU A 289 -6.45 -3.66 5.09
N ARG A 290 -6.59 -2.53 4.40
CA ARG A 290 -7.84 -2.22 3.71
C ARG A 290 -8.07 -3.34 2.69
N ARG A 291 -9.17 -4.06 2.81
CA ARG A 291 -9.58 -5.02 1.79
C ARG A 291 -11.01 -4.71 1.43
N LEU A 292 -11.29 -4.64 0.13
CA LEU A 292 -12.68 -4.67 -0.29
C LEU A 292 -13.26 -6.03 0.15
N SER A 293 -14.57 -6.09 0.36
CA SER A 293 -15.19 -7.40 0.58
C SER A 293 -14.89 -8.30 -0.63
N TRP A 294 -14.76 -9.60 -0.40
CA TRP A 294 -14.47 -10.58 -1.46
C TRP A 294 -15.27 -10.38 -2.75
N HIS A 295 -16.58 -10.12 -2.65
CA HIS A 295 -17.45 -9.83 -3.80
C HIS A 295 -16.93 -8.68 -4.68
N TRP A 296 -16.54 -7.56 -4.07
CA TRP A 296 -16.01 -6.39 -4.78
C TRP A 296 -14.59 -6.61 -5.29
N GLU A 297 -13.76 -7.37 -4.59
CA GLU A 297 -12.44 -7.77 -5.10
C GLU A 297 -12.57 -8.65 -6.35
N MET A 298 -13.54 -9.57 -6.38
CA MET A 298 -13.85 -10.35 -7.58
C MET A 298 -14.32 -9.47 -8.74
N VAL A 299 -15.24 -8.52 -8.50
CA VAL A 299 -15.71 -7.59 -9.53
C VAL A 299 -14.57 -6.76 -10.10
N LEU A 300 -13.70 -6.23 -9.24
CA LEU A 300 -12.51 -5.48 -9.66
C LEU A 300 -11.56 -6.38 -10.47
N GLY A 301 -11.34 -7.62 -10.01
CA GLY A 301 -10.53 -8.61 -10.73
C GLY A 301 -11.06 -8.91 -12.12
N ILE A 302 -12.36 -9.13 -12.28
CA ILE A 302 -13.00 -9.38 -13.57
C ILE A 302 -12.87 -8.15 -14.49
N ALA A 303 -13.05 -6.95 -13.95
CA ALA A 303 -12.87 -5.71 -14.71
C ALA A 303 -11.43 -5.55 -15.21
N VAL A 304 -10.44 -5.83 -14.35
CA VAL A 304 -9.02 -5.82 -14.73
C VAL A 304 -8.75 -6.86 -15.81
N ILE A 305 -9.17 -8.12 -15.63
CA ILE A 305 -8.97 -9.17 -16.65
C ILE A 305 -9.58 -8.75 -17.99
N SER A 306 -10.76 -8.13 -17.96
CA SER A 306 -11.44 -7.62 -19.15
C SER A 306 -10.59 -6.56 -19.88
N VAL A 307 -10.01 -5.59 -19.16
CA VAL A 307 -9.11 -4.56 -19.75
C VAL A 307 -7.83 -5.18 -20.33
N LEU A 308 -7.29 -6.22 -19.72
CA LEU A 308 -6.03 -6.84 -20.14
C LEU A 308 -6.17 -7.72 -21.39
N VAL A 309 -7.37 -8.26 -21.64
CA VAL A 309 -7.64 -9.23 -22.71
C VAL A 309 -8.52 -8.64 -23.81
N CYS A 310 -9.16 -7.48 -23.60
CA CYS A 310 -10.09 -6.91 -24.57
C CYS A 310 -9.45 -6.62 -25.92
N LEU A 311 -8.22 -6.11 -25.98
CA LEU A 311 -7.54 -5.80 -27.24
C LEU A 311 -7.25 -7.05 -28.09
N PRO A 312 -6.56 -8.10 -27.60
CA PRO A 312 -6.32 -9.31 -28.39
C PRO A 312 -7.63 -10.01 -28.79
N VAL A 313 -8.63 -10.05 -27.91
CA VAL A 313 -9.95 -10.61 -28.25
C VAL A 313 -10.69 -9.76 -29.29
N GLY A 314 -10.60 -8.44 -29.20
CA GLY A 314 -11.19 -7.52 -30.17
C GLY A 314 -10.56 -7.68 -31.56
N ILE A 315 -9.23 -7.80 -31.62
CA ILE A 315 -8.49 -8.09 -32.85
C ILE A 315 -8.98 -9.41 -33.46
N PHE A 316 -9.06 -10.47 -32.65
CA PHE A 316 -9.50 -11.78 -33.11
C PHE A 316 -10.94 -11.75 -33.64
N ASN A 317 -11.85 -11.10 -32.92
CA ASN A 317 -13.27 -11.04 -33.28
C ASN A 317 -13.55 -10.18 -34.51
N GLU A 318 -12.90 -9.02 -34.63
CA GLU A 318 -13.16 -8.08 -35.72
C GLU A 318 -12.50 -8.52 -37.04
N PHE A 319 -11.28 -9.09 -36.96
CA PHE A 319 -10.52 -9.48 -38.15
C PHE A 319 -10.61 -10.98 -38.47
N GLN A 320 -11.30 -11.77 -37.64
CA GLN A 320 -11.65 -13.19 -37.83
C GLN A 320 -10.50 -14.07 -38.36
N GLY A 321 -9.28 -13.82 -37.89
CA GLY A 321 -8.09 -14.47 -38.44
C GLY A 321 -6.97 -14.58 -37.42
N TRP A 322 -6.57 -15.82 -37.13
CA TRP A 322 -5.38 -16.13 -36.34
C TRP A 322 -4.12 -15.50 -36.94
N GLU A 323 -4.02 -15.43 -38.27
CA GLU A 323 -2.90 -14.77 -38.95
C GLU A 323 -2.83 -13.27 -38.67
N THR A 324 -3.98 -12.59 -38.58
CA THR A 324 -4.03 -11.14 -38.32
C THR A 324 -3.69 -10.85 -36.87
N LEU A 325 -4.11 -11.72 -35.94
CA LEU A 325 -3.67 -11.64 -34.55
C LEU A 325 -2.14 -11.81 -34.46
N THR A 326 -1.57 -12.82 -35.13
CA THR A 326 -0.11 -13.02 -35.20
C THR A 326 0.61 -11.80 -35.79
N LEU A 327 0.05 -11.19 -36.84
CA LEU A 327 0.61 -9.97 -37.43
C LEU A 327 0.64 -8.82 -36.40
N TYR A 328 -0.45 -8.57 -35.69
CA TYR A 328 -0.48 -7.46 -34.72
C TYR A 328 0.28 -7.75 -33.43
N THR A 329 0.42 -9.01 -33.00
CA THR A 329 1.35 -9.37 -31.93
C THR A 329 2.78 -9.11 -32.35
N GLN A 330 3.13 -9.36 -33.61
CA GLN A 330 4.46 -9.08 -34.15
C GLN A 330 4.71 -7.60 -34.37
N LEU A 331 3.69 -6.79 -34.68
CA LEU A 331 3.81 -5.35 -34.94
C LEU A 331 3.70 -4.47 -33.68
N TYR A 332 2.88 -4.86 -32.70
CA TYR A 332 2.57 -4.05 -31.52
C TYR A 332 2.61 -4.86 -30.21
N PRO A 333 3.67 -5.63 -29.93
CA PRO A 333 3.68 -6.55 -28.78
C PRO A 333 3.59 -5.82 -27.42
N HIS A 334 4.09 -4.59 -27.35
CA HIS A 334 4.01 -3.72 -26.17
C HIS A 334 2.58 -3.29 -25.77
N LEU A 335 1.60 -3.47 -26.67
CA LEU A 335 0.20 -3.17 -26.44
C LEU A 335 -0.68 -4.43 -26.47
N VAL A 336 -0.37 -5.39 -27.35
CA VAL A 336 -1.19 -6.59 -27.52
C VAL A 336 -0.81 -7.69 -26.54
N VAL A 337 0.49 -7.88 -26.29
CA VAL A 337 1.02 -9.01 -25.50
C VAL A 337 1.34 -8.58 -24.08
N TYR A 338 2.17 -7.54 -23.91
CA TYR A 338 2.66 -7.07 -22.60
C TYR A 338 1.56 -6.92 -21.53
N PRO A 339 0.41 -6.27 -21.80
CA PRO A 339 -0.58 -6.01 -20.75
C PRO A 339 -1.07 -7.30 -20.09
N SER A 340 -1.45 -8.29 -20.90
CA SER A 340 -1.89 -9.58 -20.42
C SER A 340 -0.80 -10.37 -19.67
N LEU A 341 0.48 -10.14 -19.97
CA LEU A 341 1.58 -10.85 -19.33
C LEU A 341 2.04 -10.22 -18.01
N PHE A 342 2.12 -8.89 -17.91
CA PHE A 342 2.81 -8.22 -16.80
C PHE A 342 2.07 -7.02 -16.20
N LEU A 343 1.17 -6.35 -16.93
CA LEU A 343 0.50 -5.14 -16.40
C LEU A 343 -0.37 -5.46 -15.18
N TRP A 344 -0.95 -6.66 -15.12
CA TRP A 344 -1.72 -7.13 -13.96
C TRP A 344 -0.88 -7.13 -12.67
N MET A 345 0.43 -7.40 -12.74
CA MET A 345 1.32 -7.35 -11.57
C MET A 345 1.38 -5.92 -11.02
N SER A 346 1.53 -4.92 -11.89
CA SER A 346 1.55 -3.52 -11.49
C SER A 346 0.21 -3.04 -10.97
N LEU A 347 -0.90 -3.40 -11.62
CA LEU A 347 -2.24 -3.06 -11.15
C LEU A 347 -2.54 -3.66 -9.77
N PHE A 348 -2.20 -4.94 -9.57
CA PHE A 348 -2.36 -5.60 -8.28
C PHE A 348 -1.48 -4.97 -7.20
N ALA A 349 -0.20 -4.77 -7.48
CA ALA A 349 0.74 -4.22 -6.51
C ALA A 349 0.40 -2.76 -6.15
N SER A 350 -0.03 -1.96 -7.14
CA SER A 350 -0.58 -0.62 -6.92
C SER A 350 -1.81 -0.68 -6.02
N TYR A 351 -2.77 -1.58 -6.27
CA TYR A 351 -3.94 -1.77 -5.38
C TYR A 351 -3.52 -2.11 -3.94
N ARG A 352 -2.59 -3.06 -3.76
CA ARG A 352 -2.10 -3.45 -2.44
C ARG A 352 -1.38 -2.30 -1.72
N ALA A 353 -0.57 -1.52 -2.43
CA ALA A 353 0.07 -0.33 -1.89
C ALA A 353 -0.96 0.73 -1.44
N HIS A 354 -2.00 0.98 -2.25
CA HIS A 354 -3.09 1.88 -1.87
C HIS A 354 -3.83 1.43 -0.61
N CYS A 355 -3.94 0.12 -0.39
CA CYS A 355 -4.60 -0.44 0.78
C CYS A 355 -3.83 -0.22 2.10
N MET A 356 -2.56 0.22 2.02
CA MET A 356 -1.69 0.51 3.16
C MET A 356 -1.60 2.00 3.52
N ILE A 357 -2.27 2.87 2.76
CA ILE A 357 -2.32 4.32 3.05
C ILE A 357 -3.47 4.58 4.03
N ARG A 358 -3.15 5.05 5.24
CA ARG A 358 -4.11 5.36 6.33
C ARG A 358 -4.85 6.66 6.11
N VAL A 359 -4.09 7.70 5.76
CA VAL A 359 -4.59 9.06 5.60
C VAL A 359 -4.28 9.50 4.18
N LYS A 360 -5.33 9.83 3.41
CA LYS A 360 -5.14 10.45 2.11
C LYS A 360 -4.62 11.87 2.31
N THR A 361 -3.36 12.08 1.98
CA THR A 361 -2.71 13.38 2.13
C THR A 361 -3.05 14.28 0.92
N ARG A 362 -3.05 15.61 1.13
CA ARG A 362 -3.19 16.58 0.03
C ARG A 362 -2.24 16.31 -1.16
N PRO A 363 -0.93 16.06 -0.97
CA PRO A 363 -0.03 15.78 -2.09
C PRO A 363 -0.44 14.53 -2.88
N PHE A 364 -0.90 13.47 -2.21
CA PHE A 364 -1.37 12.27 -2.89
C PHE A 364 -2.60 12.56 -3.79
N ILE A 365 -3.56 13.34 -3.31
CA ILE A 365 -4.74 13.73 -4.09
C ILE A 365 -4.35 14.58 -5.29
N ILE A 366 -3.51 15.60 -5.09
CA ILE A 366 -3.03 16.48 -6.16
C ILE A 366 -2.32 15.65 -7.24
N LEU A 367 -1.41 14.76 -6.85
CA LEU A 367 -0.63 13.97 -7.79
C LEU A 367 -1.50 12.92 -8.52
N THR A 368 -2.54 12.39 -7.87
CA THR A 368 -3.54 11.54 -8.53
C THR A 368 -4.36 12.32 -9.56
N VAL A 369 -4.78 13.55 -9.25
CA VAL A 369 -5.49 14.42 -10.21
C VAL A 369 -4.59 14.77 -11.40
N LEU A 370 -3.33 15.12 -11.15
CA LEU A 370 -2.34 15.35 -12.20
C LEU A 370 -2.14 14.10 -13.07
N THR A 371 -2.16 12.91 -12.46
CA THR A 371 -2.08 11.63 -13.18
C THR A 371 -3.25 11.46 -14.15
N VAL A 372 -4.47 11.77 -13.71
CA VAL A 372 -5.66 11.72 -14.57
C VAL A 372 -5.54 12.71 -15.73
N LEU A 373 -5.17 13.97 -15.45
CA LEU A 373 -5.00 15.01 -16.48
C LEU A 373 -3.94 14.63 -17.51
N PHE A 374 -2.78 14.15 -17.05
CA PHE A 374 -1.70 13.68 -17.91
C PHE A 374 -2.13 12.51 -18.78
N THR A 375 -2.82 11.53 -18.21
CA THR A 375 -3.30 10.35 -18.94
C THR A 375 -4.30 10.75 -20.03
N VAL A 376 -5.24 11.66 -19.72
CA VAL A 376 -6.19 12.19 -20.71
C VAL A 376 -5.45 12.91 -21.84
N GLY A 377 -4.48 13.77 -21.52
CA GLY A 377 -3.66 14.45 -22.51
C GLY A 377 -2.87 13.48 -23.40
N ALA A 378 -2.25 12.46 -22.80
CA ALA A 378 -1.49 11.43 -23.51
C ALA A 378 -2.36 10.65 -24.51
N VAL A 379 -3.57 10.26 -24.10
CA VAL A 379 -4.52 9.55 -24.98
C VAL A 379 -4.98 10.42 -26.14
N LEU A 380 -5.29 11.70 -25.88
CA LEU A 380 -5.69 12.63 -26.93
C LEU A 380 -4.57 12.86 -27.95
N PHE A 381 -3.32 12.96 -27.48
CA PHE A 381 -2.16 13.07 -28.35
C PHE A 381 -1.96 11.80 -29.18
N GLU A 382 -2.06 10.64 -28.54
CA GLU A 382 -1.84 9.35 -29.17
C GLU A 382 -2.91 9.05 -30.23
N LEU A 383 -4.20 9.26 -29.93
CA LEU A 383 -5.30 8.99 -30.87
C LEU A 383 -5.34 9.97 -32.04
N ASN A 384 -4.86 11.21 -31.90
CA ASN A 384 -4.87 12.21 -32.97
C ASN A 384 -3.50 12.37 -33.66
N GLY A 385 -2.57 11.46 -33.41
CA GLY A 385 -1.21 11.50 -33.94
C GLY A 385 -1.08 11.06 -35.40
N ASP A 386 0.06 11.38 -36.00
CA ASP A 386 0.39 11.01 -37.38
C ASP A 386 0.91 9.55 -37.55
N ARG A 387 0.78 8.72 -36.50
CA ARG A 387 1.34 7.36 -36.44
C ARG A 387 0.30 6.36 -35.96
N MET A 388 -0.84 6.39 -36.61
CA MET A 388 -1.92 5.46 -36.33
C MET A 388 -1.48 4.02 -36.58
N MET A 389 -1.97 3.11 -35.77
CA MET A 389 -1.72 1.68 -35.91
C MET A 389 -2.72 1.07 -36.89
N LEU A 390 -2.28 0.07 -37.67
CA LEU A 390 -3.15 -0.53 -38.68
C LEU A 390 -4.38 -1.22 -38.10
N MET A 391 -4.28 -1.70 -36.86
CA MET A 391 -5.42 -2.25 -36.14
C MET A 391 -6.55 -1.22 -35.96
N GLU A 392 -6.26 0.09 -35.90
CA GLU A 392 -7.28 1.13 -35.70
C GLU A 392 -8.31 1.26 -36.84
N PHE A 393 -8.06 0.60 -37.98
CA PHE A 393 -8.92 0.63 -39.16
C PHE A 393 -9.68 -0.70 -39.35
N LYS A 394 -10.88 -0.66 -39.93
CA LYS A 394 -11.64 -1.86 -40.33
C LYS A 394 -10.95 -2.62 -41.45
N SER A 395 -11.23 -3.92 -41.60
CA SER A 395 -10.64 -4.77 -42.65
C SER A 395 -10.85 -4.22 -44.07
N ASN A 396 -12.02 -3.65 -44.35
CA ASN A 396 -12.39 -3.04 -45.62
C ASN A 396 -12.11 -1.54 -45.71
N ALA A 397 -11.35 -0.96 -44.77
CA ALA A 397 -11.10 0.47 -44.73
C ALA A 397 -10.30 0.93 -45.96
N SER A 398 -10.83 1.95 -46.63
CA SER A 398 -10.19 2.65 -47.73
C SER A 398 -10.37 4.15 -47.62
N THR A 399 -9.37 4.92 -48.04
CA THR A 399 -9.44 6.37 -48.15
C THR A 399 -8.77 6.84 -49.43
N THR A 400 -9.28 7.90 -50.04
CA THR A 400 -8.74 8.46 -51.27
C THR A 400 -8.12 9.81 -50.97
N ILE A 401 -6.83 9.94 -51.24
CA ILE A 401 -6.07 11.17 -51.07
C ILE A 401 -6.08 11.90 -52.41
N TYR A 402 -6.74 13.05 -52.44
CA TYR A 402 -6.86 13.84 -53.67
C TYR A 402 -5.52 14.43 -54.11
N THR A 403 -5.30 14.55 -55.43
CA THR A 403 -4.09 15.10 -56.06
C THR A 403 -3.66 16.45 -55.48
N GLN A 404 -4.61 17.29 -55.05
CA GLN A 404 -4.34 18.59 -54.45
C GLN A 404 -3.66 18.52 -53.07
N GLN A 405 -3.83 17.41 -52.34
CA GLN A 405 -3.29 17.22 -50.98
C GLN A 405 -1.92 16.53 -50.98
N LEU A 406 -1.63 15.73 -52.01
CA LEU A 406 -0.41 14.93 -52.14
C LEU A 406 0.89 15.75 -52.06
N PRO A 407 1.05 16.92 -52.73
CA PRO A 407 2.27 17.71 -52.62
C PRO A 407 2.59 18.18 -51.19
N LYS A 408 1.55 18.52 -50.41
CA LYS A 408 1.72 18.93 -49.00
C LYS A 408 2.18 17.75 -48.14
N LEU A 409 1.63 16.56 -48.38
CA LEU A 409 2.02 15.33 -47.66
C LEU A 409 3.43 14.88 -48.03
N TYR A 410 3.80 14.94 -49.31
CA TYR A 410 5.17 14.67 -49.79
C TYR A 410 6.19 15.59 -49.14
N SER A 411 5.90 16.89 -49.07
CA SER A 411 6.74 17.86 -48.37
C SER A 411 6.86 17.57 -46.87
N LYS A 412 5.73 17.34 -46.18
CA LYS A 412 5.68 17.05 -44.72
C LYS A 412 6.56 15.85 -44.35
N TRP A 413 6.53 14.81 -45.18
CA TRP A 413 7.20 13.53 -44.89
C TRP A 413 8.54 13.33 -45.59
N ARG A 414 8.99 14.33 -46.37
CA ARG A 414 10.23 14.33 -47.16
C ARG A 414 10.33 13.13 -48.11
N ILE A 415 9.29 12.91 -48.91
CA ILE A 415 9.21 11.82 -49.89
C ILE A 415 8.86 12.39 -51.26
N SER A 416 9.42 11.82 -52.31
CA SER A 416 9.10 12.16 -53.70
C SER A 416 8.06 11.22 -54.31
N ALA A 417 7.27 11.73 -55.26
CA ALA A 417 6.31 10.91 -56.01
C ALA A 417 7.01 9.78 -56.80
N THR A 418 8.26 9.99 -57.22
CA THR A 418 9.10 9.00 -57.90
C THR A 418 9.48 7.84 -57.00
N GLU A 419 9.76 8.08 -55.72
CA GLU A 419 10.06 7.03 -54.75
C GLU A 419 8.85 6.13 -54.50
N ILE A 420 7.64 6.70 -54.40
CA ILE A 420 6.42 5.89 -54.25
C ILE A 420 6.14 5.07 -55.52
N LYS A 421 6.32 5.67 -56.71
CA LYS A 421 6.15 4.95 -57.98
C LYS A 421 7.21 3.86 -58.21
N SER A 422 8.35 3.92 -57.52
CA SER A 422 9.43 2.92 -57.59
C SER A 422 9.20 1.66 -56.73
N ILE A 423 8.10 1.61 -55.96
CA ILE A 423 7.76 0.42 -55.18
C ILE A 423 7.48 -0.76 -56.14
N PRO A 424 8.11 -1.94 -55.96
CA PRO A 424 7.87 -3.07 -56.85
C PRO A 424 6.41 -3.53 -56.79
N GLN A 425 5.83 -3.82 -57.97
CA GLN A 425 4.42 -4.18 -58.10
C GLN A 425 4.02 -5.44 -57.32
N GLU A 426 4.97 -6.34 -57.07
CA GLU A 426 4.78 -7.56 -56.26
C GLU A 426 4.47 -7.26 -54.78
N ILE A 427 4.85 -6.08 -54.29
CA ILE A 427 4.65 -5.65 -52.89
C ILE A 427 3.45 -4.72 -52.78
N PHE A 428 3.38 -3.71 -53.65
CA PHE A 428 2.27 -2.75 -53.69
C PHE A 428 2.02 -2.32 -55.13
N ASN A 429 0.80 -2.56 -55.63
CA ASN A 429 0.45 -2.22 -56.99
C ASN A 429 0.11 -0.73 -57.13
N THR A 430 1.15 0.08 -57.34
CA THR A 430 1.04 1.54 -57.52
C THR A 430 0.13 1.92 -58.70
N SER A 431 0.05 1.09 -59.75
CA SER A 431 -0.80 1.37 -60.92
C SER A 431 -2.30 1.22 -60.64
N GLN A 432 -2.68 0.40 -59.65
CA GLN A 432 -4.07 0.26 -59.20
C GLN A 432 -4.41 1.22 -58.06
N ALA A 433 -3.40 1.68 -57.31
CA ALA A 433 -3.59 2.61 -56.20
C ALA A 433 -3.81 4.06 -56.68
N PHE A 434 -3.21 4.46 -57.80
CA PHE A 434 -3.46 5.76 -58.42
C PHE A 434 -4.59 5.67 -59.45
N ASP A 435 -5.59 6.54 -59.34
CA ASP A 435 -6.63 6.66 -60.38
C ASP A 435 -6.15 7.49 -61.58
N SER A 436 -6.99 7.58 -62.62
CA SER A 436 -6.71 8.35 -63.84
C SER A 436 -6.53 9.85 -63.60
N GLU A 437 -6.99 10.38 -62.46
CA GLU A 437 -6.87 11.78 -62.04
C GLU A 437 -5.65 12.03 -61.14
N GLY A 438 -4.89 10.98 -60.81
CA GLY A 438 -3.71 11.01 -59.96
C GLY A 438 -4.01 10.96 -58.45
N ASN A 439 -5.26 10.71 -58.05
CA ASN A 439 -5.62 10.53 -56.65
C ASN A 439 -5.11 9.17 -56.16
N LEU A 440 -4.61 9.12 -54.93
CA LEU A 440 -4.07 7.91 -54.32
C LEU A 440 -5.12 7.26 -53.42
N THR A 441 -5.61 6.09 -53.81
CA THR A 441 -6.48 5.26 -52.96
C THR A 441 -5.63 4.34 -52.10
N VAL A 442 -5.79 4.47 -50.78
CA VAL A 442 -5.09 3.68 -49.77
C VAL A 442 -6.08 2.69 -49.17
N LYS A 443 -5.84 1.39 -49.32
CA LYS A 443 -6.64 0.32 -48.69
C LYS A 443 -5.84 -0.40 -47.62
N LYS A 444 -6.46 -0.67 -46.47
CA LYS A 444 -5.83 -1.40 -45.35
C LYS A 444 -5.28 -2.76 -45.79
N SER A 445 -6.07 -3.54 -46.52
CA SER A 445 -5.70 -4.90 -46.97
C SER A 445 -4.43 -4.93 -47.82
N GLU A 446 -4.23 -3.92 -48.66
CA GLU A 446 -3.04 -3.78 -49.50
C GLU A 446 -1.81 -3.39 -48.67
N LEU A 447 -1.98 -2.54 -47.65
CA LEU A 447 -0.91 -2.17 -46.71
C LEU A 447 -0.47 -3.36 -45.85
N GLU A 448 -1.40 -4.16 -45.34
CA GLU A 448 -1.07 -5.36 -44.56
C GLU A 448 -0.31 -6.39 -45.39
N ALA A 449 -0.74 -6.62 -46.64
CA ALA A 449 -0.03 -7.48 -47.57
C ALA A 449 1.38 -6.96 -47.89
N ALA A 450 1.53 -5.65 -48.10
CA ALA A 450 2.82 -5.02 -48.34
C ALA A 450 3.77 -5.17 -47.15
N ILE A 451 3.27 -5.03 -45.91
CA ILE A 451 4.07 -5.20 -44.69
C ILE A 451 4.51 -6.65 -44.51
N LYS A 452 3.64 -7.63 -44.78
CA LYS A 452 4.03 -9.05 -44.73
C LYS A 452 5.19 -9.37 -45.70
N ARG A 453 5.29 -8.64 -46.82
CA ARG A 453 6.32 -8.82 -47.86
C ARG A 453 7.54 -7.90 -47.72
N ILE A 454 7.61 -7.07 -46.67
CA ILE A 454 8.63 -6.01 -46.53
C ILE A 454 10.07 -6.55 -46.47
N HIS A 455 10.26 -7.78 -45.99
CA HIS A 455 11.57 -8.43 -45.92
C HIS A 455 12.14 -8.87 -47.28
N ALA A 456 11.32 -8.85 -48.35
CA ALA A 456 11.73 -9.23 -49.70
C ALA A 456 12.35 -8.06 -50.51
N VAL A 457 12.51 -6.87 -49.91
CA VAL A 457 12.74 -5.61 -50.63
C VAL A 457 14.10 -4.99 -50.30
N ASN A 458 14.93 -4.75 -51.32
CA ASN A 458 16.24 -4.10 -51.16
C ASN A 458 16.16 -2.56 -51.03
N ASN A 459 15.09 -1.91 -51.50
CA ASN A 459 14.87 -0.45 -51.40
C ASN A 459 13.49 -0.14 -50.77
N ILE A 460 13.49 0.22 -49.48
CA ILE A 460 12.27 0.31 -48.65
C ILE A 460 11.78 1.77 -48.51
N THR A 461 12.52 2.77 -49.00
CA THR A 461 12.22 4.20 -48.75
C THR A 461 10.86 4.64 -49.29
N GLY A 462 10.49 4.19 -50.49
CA GLY A 462 9.18 4.47 -51.08
C GLY A 462 8.02 3.88 -50.27
N LEU A 463 8.15 2.63 -49.81
CA LEU A 463 7.14 1.94 -49.00
C LEU A 463 7.03 2.55 -47.60
N GLN A 464 8.16 2.84 -46.95
CA GLN A 464 8.17 3.55 -45.66
C GLN A 464 7.51 4.91 -45.78
N GLY A 465 7.73 5.60 -46.89
CA GLY A 465 7.11 6.87 -47.17
C GLY A 465 5.60 6.78 -47.34
N LEU A 466 5.13 5.80 -48.13
CA LEU A 466 3.72 5.51 -48.30
C LEU A 466 3.06 5.17 -46.95
N LEU A 467 3.71 4.36 -46.11
CA LEU A 467 3.21 3.99 -44.79
C LEU A 467 3.07 5.21 -43.87
N ARG A 468 4.04 6.13 -43.83
CA ARG A 468 3.92 7.38 -43.04
C ARG A 468 2.72 8.23 -43.45
N ILE A 469 2.45 8.31 -44.76
CA ILE A 469 1.29 9.03 -45.29
C ILE A 469 0.01 8.29 -44.90
N ALA A 470 -0.02 6.98 -45.14
CA ALA A 470 -1.16 6.12 -44.88
C ALA A 470 -1.51 6.00 -43.38
N THR A 471 -0.57 6.20 -42.46
CA THR A 471 -0.83 6.14 -41.01
C THR A 471 -1.09 7.52 -40.39
N SER A 472 -1.21 8.59 -41.19
CA SER A 472 -1.50 9.93 -40.67
C SER A 472 -2.99 10.10 -40.36
N TYR A 473 -3.33 10.57 -39.15
CA TYR A 473 -4.72 10.82 -38.76
C TYR A 473 -5.44 11.79 -39.72
N GLY A 474 -4.75 12.81 -40.23
CA GLY A 474 -5.35 13.79 -41.15
C GLY A 474 -5.86 13.19 -42.45
N VAL A 475 -5.33 12.04 -42.87
CA VAL A 475 -5.76 11.33 -44.09
C VAL A 475 -7.06 10.55 -43.88
N TRP A 476 -7.34 10.13 -42.65
CA TRP A 476 -8.51 9.31 -42.31
C TRP A 476 -9.61 10.10 -41.60
N GLN A 477 -9.32 11.30 -41.10
CA GLN A 477 -10.26 12.13 -40.35
C GLN A 477 -11.57 12.40 -41.10
N GLN A 478 -11.52 12.50 -42.44
CA GLN A 478 -12.71 12.73 -43.27
C GLN A 478 -13.58 11.47 -43.46
N ASN A 479 -13.03 10.27 -43.24
CA ASN A 479 -13.74 9.00 -43.36
C ASN A 479 -13.91 8.32 -41.98
N ALA A 480 -14.84 8.85 -41.18
CA ALA A 480 -15.09 8.32 -39.83
C ALA A 480 -15.53 6.84 -39.80
N GLN A 481 -16.12 6.32 -40.88
CA GLN A 481 -16.57 4.93 -40.96
C GLN A 481 -15.42 3.92 -41.07
N ALA A 482 -14.21 4.38 -41.40
CA ALA A 482 -13.01 3.56 -41.54
C ALA A 482 -12.46 3.04 -40.20
N PHE A 483 -12.80 3.67 -39.07
CA PHE A 483 -12.24 3.30 -37.77
C PHE A 483 -12.91 2.04 -37.18
N SER A 484 -12.07 1.18 -36.61
CA SER A 484 -12.40 -0.10 -35.99
C SER A 484 -12.71 0.04 -34.50
N ILE A 485 -13.41 -0.93 -33.91
CA ILE A 485 -13.64 -0.95 -32.44
C ILE A 485 -12.32 -1.16 -31.68
N THR A 486 -11.34 -1.84 -32.28
CA THR A 486 -10.03 -2.05 -31.66
C THR A 486 -9.29 -0.75 -31.35
N ARG A 487 -9.58 0.36 -32.05
CA ARG A 487 -9.04 1.69 -31.70
C ARG A 487 -9.37 2.08 -30.25
N TRP A 488 -10.61 1.85 -29.82
CA TRP A 488 -11.04 2.16 -28.45
C TRP A 488 -10.52 1.14 -27.44
N LEU A 489 -10.42 -0.13 -27.81
CA LEU A 489 -9.84 -1.18 -26.95
C LEU A 489 -8.36 -0.92 -26.69
N TYR A 490 -7.63 -0.51 -27.73
CA TYR A 490 -6.25 -0.07 -27.62
C TYR A 490 -6.13 1.18 -26.75
N ALA A 491 -6.99 2.19 -26.93
CA ALA A 491 -7.01 3.38 -26.09
C ALA A 491 -7.18 3.04 -24.61
N LEU A 492 -8.07 2.09 -24.29
CA LEU A 492 -8.28 1.59 -22.93
C LEU A 492 -7.02 0.93 -22.36
N THR A 493 -6.38 0.06 -23.14
CA THR A 493 -5.11 -0.57 -22.75
C THR A 493 -4.00 0.46 -22.53
N PHE A 494 -3.89 1.45 -23.42
CA PHE A 494 -2.92 2.54 -23.31
C PHE A 494 -3.17 3.39 -22.04
N ILE A 495 -4.43 3.73 -21.74
CA ILE A 495 -4.82 4.39 -20.49
C ILE A 495 -4.35 3.57 -19.29
N ALA A 496 -4.57 2.26 -19.29
CA ALA A 496 -4.18 1.40 -18.16
C ALA A 496 -2.66 1.41 -17.93
N ILE A 497 -1.85 1.35 -18.99
CA ILE A 497 -0.38 1.41 -18.90
C ILE A 497 0.07 2.77 -18.38
N VAL A 498 -0.39 3.87 -19.00
CA VAL A 498 0.07 5.23 -18.67
C VAL A 498 -0.40 5.64 -17.27
N SER A 499 -1.67 5.41 -16.94
CA SER A 499 -2.20 5.72 -15.61
C SER A 499 -1.46 4.94 -14.53
N CYS A 500 -1.17 3.64 -14.76
CA CYS A 500 -0.41 2.84 -13.82
C CYS A 500 1.02 3.39 -13.67
N GLY A 501 1.73 3.68 -14.77
CA GLY A 501 3.09 4.20 -14.72
C GLY A 501 3.21 5.55 -14.00
N VAL A 502 2.29 6.47 -14.26
CA VAL A 502 2.29 7.79 -13.61
C VAL A 502 1.84 7.71 -12.14
N GLN A 503 0.90 6.82 -11.80
CA GLN A 503 0.45 6.64 -10.42
C GLN A 503 1.55 6.12 -9.50
N ILE A 504 2.59 5.43 -10.01
CA ILE A 504 3.74 5.02 -9.19
C ILE A 504 4.44 6.25 -8.59
N PHE A 505 4.56 7.36 -9.34
CA PHE A 505 5.11 8.60 -8.78
C PHE A 505 4.28 9.10 -7.58
N ALA A 506 2.95 8.97 -7.64
CA ALA A 506 2.07 9.32 -6.51
C ALA A 506 2.34 8.44 -5.29
N LEU A 507 2.51 7.14 -5.50
CA LEU A 507 2.81 6.18 -4.44
C LEU A 507 4.20 6.42 -3.84
N VAL A 508 5.23 6.65 -4.66
CA VAL A 508 6.59 6.95 -4.18
C VAL A 508 6.62 8.27 -3.42
N ALA A 509 5.99 9.32 -3.97
CA ALA A 509 5.91 10.61 -3.30
C ALA A 509 5.23 10.52 -1.93
N THR A 510 4.22 9.65 -1.78
CA THR A 510 3.52 9.48 -0.50
C THR A 510 4.46 8.96 0.58
N VAL A 511 5.24 7.92 0.31
CA VAL A 511 6.19 7.38 1.29
C VAL A 511 7.38 8.31 1.52
N LEU A 512 7.80 9.05 0.48
CA LEU A 512 8.93 9.96 0.58
C LEU A 512 8.60 11.20 1.41
N PHE A 513 7.44 11.83 1.19
CA PHE A 513 7.08 13.09 1.85
C PHE A 513 6.28 12.89 3.13
N VAL A 514 5.43 11.86 3.22
CA VAL A 514 4.57 11.62 4.38
C VAL A 514 4.64 10.14 4.79
N PRO A 515 5.80 9.66 5.27
CA PRO A 515 6.00 8.24 5.60
C PRO A 515 5.01 7.74 6.65
N ASP A 516 4.57 8.58 7.57
CA ASP A 516 3.67 8.21 8.67
C ASP A 516 2.23 7.97 8.21
N ALA A 517 1.88 8.39 6.99
CA ALA A 517 0.59 8.07 6.38
C ALA A 517 0.47 6.58 5.99
N ILE A 518 1.57 5.81 5.98
CA ILE A 518 1.61 4.42 5.54
C ILE A 518 1.84 3.50 6.73
N PHE A 519 1.01 2.46 6.90
CA PHE A 519 1.30 1.37 7.83
C PHE A 519 2.00 0.21 7.11
N ASN A 520 2.85 -0.52 7.83
CA ASN A 520 3.70 -1.57 7.27
C ASN A 520 4.55 -1.07 6.06
N LYS A 521 5.46 -0.14 6.35
CA LYS A 521 6.33 0.53 5.35
C LYS A 521 7.14 -0.46 4.51
N ASN A 522 7.64 -1.55 5.11
CA ASN A 522 8.42 -2.56 4.40
C ASN A 522 7.58 -3.24 3.31
N LYS A 523 6.37 -3.69 3.66
CA LYS A 523 5.45 -4.36 2.73
C LYS A 523 4.96 -3.41 1.64
N TYR A 524 4.69 -2.16 1.99
CA TYR A 524 4.38 -1.09 1.02
C TYR A 524 5.50 -0.93 -0.01
N LEU A 525 6.75 -0.78 0.44
CA LEU A 525 7.92 -0.64 -0.44
C LEU A 525 8.12 -1.88 -1.32
N THR A 526 7.86 -3.09 -0.81
CA THR A 526 7.92 -4.30 -1.63
C THR A 526 6.90 -4.27 -2.77
N TYR A 527 5.64 -3.91 -2.49
CA TYR A 527 4.63 -3.76 -3.55
C TYR A 527 4.97 -2.63 -4.50
N LEU A 528 5.59 -1.55 -4.03
CA LEU A 528 6.05 -0.46 -4.88
C LEU A 528 7.11 -0.94 -5.88
N ILE A 529 8.09 -1.72 -5.44
CA ILE A 529 9.11 -2.32 -6.32
C ILE A 529 8.49 -3.29 -7.32
N ILE A 530 7.51 -4.11 -6.89
CA ILE A 530 6.77 -5.00 -7.81
C ILE A 530 6.01 -4.19 -8.86
N CYS A 531 5.39 -3.08 -8.45
CA CYS A 531 4.66 -2.20 -9.35
C CYS A 531 5.60 -1.56 -10.38
N GLU A 532 6.76 -1.09 -9.94
CA GLU A 532 7.84 -0.57 -10.78
C GLU A 532 8.34 -1.64 -11.75
N LEU A 533 8.67 -2.85 -11.26
CA LEU A 533 9.09 -3.98 -12.09
C LEU A 533 8.09 -4.29 -13.21
N GLY A 534 6.80 -4.38 -12.89
CA GLY A 534 5.78 -4.68 -13.91
C GLY A 534 5.72 -3.62 -15.02
N ILE A 535 5.93 -2.34 -14.70
CA ILE A 535 6.03 -1.26 -15.71
C ILE A 535 7.38 -1.30 -16.44
N LEU A 536 8.48 -1.60 -15.76
CA LEU A 536 9.79 -1.73 -16.39
C LEU A 536 9.83 -2.87 -17.42
N LEU A 537 9.11 -3.98 -17.15
CA LEU A 537 8.95 -5.09 -18.09
C LEU A 537 8.21 -4.70 -19.38
N TRP A 538 7.65 -3.49 -19.49
CA TRP A 538 7.13 -2.95 -20.75
C TRP A 538 8.25 -2.53 -21.72
N LEU A 539 9.38 -2.04 -21.18
CA LEU A 539 10.48 -1.49 -21.98
C LEU A 539 11.02 -2.45 -23.04
N PRO A 540 11.20 -3.76 -22.78
CA PRO A 540 11.73 -4.67 -23.79
C PRO A 540 10.77 -4.87 -24.96
N PHE A 541 9.45 -4.93 -24.69
CA PHE A 541 8.44 -5.01 -25.75
C PHE A 541 8.34 -3.71 -26.55
N GLN A 542 8.47 -2.57 -25.87
CA GLN A 542 8.52 -1.27 -26.54
C GLN A 542 9.78 -1.14 -27.40
N GLY A 543 10.93 -1.54 -26.86
CA GLY A 543 12.22 -1.58 -27.55
C GLY A 543 12.17 -2.45 -28.80
N TYR A 544 11.62 -3.66 -28.69
CA TYR A 544 11.34 -4.53 -29.83
C TYR A 544 10.53 -3.81 -30.91
N SER A 545 9.46 -3.11 -30.51
CA SER A 545 8.62 -2.37 -31.45
C SER A 545 9.33 -1.18 -32.11
N VAL A 546 10.21 -0.50 -31.39
CA VAL A 546 10.99 0.61 -31.94
C VAL A 546 12.06 0.10 -32.91
N GLU A 547 12.86 -0.88 -32.47
CA GLU A 547 14.02 -1.38 -33.21
C GLU A 547 13.64 -2.22 -34.42
N HIS A 548 12.68 -3.13 -34.28
CA HIS A 548 12.34 -4.06 -35.35
C HIS A 548 11.22 -3.50 -36.26
N ILE A 549 10.17 -2.93 -35.67
CA ILE A 549 8.97 -2.56 -36.43
C ILE A 549 9.01 -1.10 -36.90
N LYS A 550 9.21 -0.13 -36.01
CA LYS A 550 9.21 1.29 -36.40
C LYS A 550 10.40 1.64 -37.30
N SER A 551 11.56 1.01 -37.10
CA SER A 551 12.70 1.20 -37.99
C SER A 551 12.46 0.64 -39.40
N LEU A 552 11.75 -0.49 -39.47
CA LEU A 552 11.38 -1.16 -40.72
C LEU A 552 10.24 -0.44 -41.45
N LEU A 553 9.22 0.01 -40.73
CA LEU A 553 8.01 0.62 -41.29
C LEU A 553 8.16 2.11 -41.59
N PHE A 554 8.96 2.86 -40.82
CA PHE A 554 8.99 4.32 -40.91
C PHE A 554 10.37 4.87 -41.23
N SER A 555 11.44 4.58 -40.49
CA SER A 555 12.81 4.96 -40.89
C SER A 555 13.90 4.41 -39.97
N PRO A 556 15.13 4.18 -40.50
CA PRO A 556 16.30 3.81 -39.69
C PRO A 556 16.64 4.81 -38.58
N GLY A 557 16.30 6.11 -38.73
CA GLY A 557 16.55 7.16 -37.75
C GLY A 557 15.75 7.02 -36.45
N PHE A 558 14.84 6.05 -36.38
CA PHE A 558 14.15 5.65 -35.15
C PHE A 558 14.90 4.57 -34.35
N ARG A 559 16.04 4.06 -34.83
CA ARG A 559 16.86 3.10 -34.10
C ARG A 559 17.68 3.77 -33.00
N GLY A 560 17.82 3.06 -31.88
CA GLY A 560 18.74 3.41 -30.79
C GLY A 560 18.04 3.97 -29.55
N PHE A 561 18.69 3.76 -28.40
CA PHE A 561 18.22 4.17 -27.07
C PHE A 561 17.93 5.67 -26.94
N ILE A 562 18.60 6.52 -27.74
CA ILE A 562 18.58 7.99 -27.65
C ILE A 562 17.62 8.60 -28.70
N ALA A 563 16.91 7.80 -29.49
CA ALA A 563 16.03 8.33 -30.53
C ALA A 563 14.70 8.87 -29.98
N GLY A 564 14.43 10.17 -30.19
CA GLY A 564 13.11 10.80 -29.97
C GLY A 564 12.65 10.83 -28.51
N LEU A 565 11.43 10.35 -28.25
CA LEU A 565 10.76 10.37 -26.93
C LEU A 565 11.34 9.35 -25.92
N ASN A 566 12.19 8.42 -26.37
CA ASN A 566 12.76 7.38 -25.51
C ASN A 566 13.69 7.95 -24.43
N ILE A 567 14.43 9.02 -24.72
CA ILE A 567 15.28 9.72 -23.73
C ILE A 567 14.44 10.14 -22.53
N LEU A 568 13.25 10.71 -22.78
CA LEU A 568 12.36 11.20 -21.74
C LEU A 568 11.80 10.05 -20.89
N ILE A 569 11.48 8.91 -21.52
CA ILE A 569 11.03 7.69 -20.82
C ILE A 569 12.12 7.18 -19.88
N TYR A 570 13.36 7.02 -20.37
CA TYR A 570 14.47 6.55 -19.53
C TYR A 570 14.82 7.54 -18.41
N LEU A 571 14.72 8.85 -18.67
CA LEU A 571 14.92 9.88 -17.63
C LEU A 571 13.85 9.80 -16.54
N LEU A 572 12.58 9.60 -16.92
CA LEU A 572 11.48 9.40 -15.96
C LEU A 572 11.69 8.13 -15.13
N ILE A 573 12.12 7.04 -15.76
CA ILE A 573 12.43 5.79 -15.06
C ILE A 573 13.59 5.99 -14.09
N GLY A 574 14.69 6.62 -14.52
CA GLY A 574 15.82 6.91 -13.65
C GLY A 574 15.41 7.78 -12.44
N LEU A 575 14.57 8.79 -12.67
CA LEU A 575 14.00 9.61 -11.60
C LEU A 575 13.14 8.76 -10.66
N LEU A 576 12.27 7.91 -11.19
CA LEU A 576 11.40 7.03 -10.42
C LEU A 576 12.23 6.11 -9.52
N SER A 577 13.18 5.37 -10.09
CA SER A 577 14.03 4.43 -9.35
C SER A 577 14.89 5.13 -8.30
N LEU A 578 15.38 6.34 -8.57
CA LEU A 578 16.12 7.15 -7.60
C LEU A 578 15.22 7.59 -6.43
N THR A 579 13.97 7.94 -6.71
CA THR A 579 13.00 8.28 -5.66
C THR A 579 12.56 7.05 -4.87
N THR A 580 12.41 5.88 -5.50
CA THR A 580 12.16 4.59 -4.82
C THR A 580 13.34 4.24 -3.92
N LEU A 581 14.57 4.37 -4.41
CA LEU A 581 15.80 4.16 -3.64
C LEU A 581 15.85 5.05 -2.40
N SER A 582 15.60 6.34 -2.58
CA SER A 582 15.55 7.33 -1.49
C SER A 582 14.49 6.97 -0.45
N SER A 583 13.34 6.48 -0.91
CA SER A 583 12.24 6.04 -0.04
C SER A 583 12.60 4.80 0.78
N ILE A 584 13.36 3.86 0.21
CA ILE A 584 13.88 2.68 0.93
C ILE A 584 14.83 3.13 2.05
N TYR A 585 15.81 3.99 1.75
CA TYR A 585 16.76 4.49 2.76
C TYR A 585 16.07 5.26 3.89
N LYS A 586 15.02 6.02 3.58
CA LYS A 586 14.31 6.86 4.55
C LYS A 586 13.33 6.07 5.42
N SER A 587 12.63 5.08 4.86
CA SER A 587 11.43 4.50 5.47
C SER A 587 11.51 3.01 5.77
N ALA A 588 12.43 2.26 5.14
CA ALA A 588 12.58 0.84 5.42
C ALA A 588 13.26 0.62 6.77
N THR A 589 12.88 -0.45 7.44
CA THR A 589 13.61 -0.94 8.62
C THR A 589 15.02 -1.41 8.24
N LYS A 590 15.99 -1.27 9.16
CA LYS A 590 17.40 -1.64 8.91
C LYS A 590 17.58 -3.10 8.45
N GLN A 591 16.73 -4.00 8.93
CA GLN A 591 16.75 -5.42 8.56
C GLN A 591 16.31 -5.65 7.10
N TYR A 592 15.28 -4.95 6.63
CA TYR A 592 14.70 -5.13 5.30
C TYR A 592 15.33 -4.26 4.22
N GLN A 593 16.03 -3.19 4.60
CA GLN A 593 16.73 -2.29 3.68
C GLN A 593 17.63 -3.01 2.67
N PRO A 594 18.53 -3.95 3.03
CA PRO A 594 19.35 -4.67 2.05
C PRO A 594 18.50 -5.55 1.12
N ILE A 595 17.44 -6.18 1.64
CA ILE A 595 16.55 -7.05 0.86
C ILE A 595 15.81 -6.22 -0.21
N LEU A 596 15.22 -5.09 0.18
CA LEU A 596 14.51 -4.19 -0.72
C LEU A 596 15.46 -3.58 -1.76
N LEU A 597 16.68 -3.22 -1.36
CA LEU A 597 17.68 -2.68 -2.27
C LEU A 597 18.12 -3.72 -3.30
N SER A 598 18.40 -4.95 -2.87
CA SER A 598 18.72 -6.06 -3.78
C SER A 598 17.57 -6.35 -4.73
N PHE A 599 16.32 -6.26 -4.27
CA PHE A 599 15.16 -6.46 -5.12
C PHE A 599 14.99 -5.36 -6.17
N LEU A 600 15.15 -4.08 -5.78
CA LEU A 600 15.13 -2.95 -6.72
C LEU A 600 16.26 -3.06 -7.75
N LEU A 601 17.49 -3.32 -7.31
CA LEU A 601 18.64 -3.50 -8.20
C LEU A 601 18.43 -4.70 -9.14
N GLY A 602 17.87 -5.81 -8.64
CA GLY A 602 17.50 -6.96 -9.46
C GLY A 602 16.48 -6.61 -10.55
N SER A 603 15.47 -5.81 -10.21
CA SER A 603 14.45 -5.35 -11.19
C SER A 603 15.05 -4.46 -12.28
N LEU A 604 15.96 -3.56 -11.91
CA LEU A 604 16.67 -2.68 -12.84
C LEU A 604 17.65 -3.47 -13.71
N ALA A 605 18.41 -4.39 -13.11
CA ALA A 605 19.35 -5.25 -13.83
C ALA A 605 18.62 -6.15 -14.83
N LEU A 606 17.49 -6.76 -14.44
CA LEU A 606 16.66 -7.55 -15.35
C LEU A 606 16.22 -6.71 -16.56
N THR A 607 15.78 -5.48 -16.31
CA THR A 607 15.32 -4.56 -17.35
C THR A 607 16.47 -4.14 -18.26
N LEU A 608 17.63 -3.81 -17.70
CA LEU A 608 18.82 -3.43 -18.45
C LEU A 608 19.34 -4.60 -19.30
N LEU A 609 19.42 -5.81 -18.74
CA LEU A 609 19.82 -7.01 -19.47
C LEU A 609 18.85 -7.29 -20.61
N SER A 610 17.53 -7.18 -20.36
CA SER A 610 16.53 -7.37 -21.40
C SER A 610 16.59 -6.33 -22.52
N SER A 611 17.06 -5.10 -22.24
CA SER A 611 17.29 -4.11 -23.29
C SER A 611 18.63 -4.32 -24.02
N LEU A 612 19.66 -4.78 -23.33
CA LEU A 612 21.00 -5.05 -23.89
C LEU A 612 21.03 -6.28 -24.79
N PHE A 613 20.34 -7.36 -24.42
CA PHE A 613 20.24 -8.59 -25.23
C PHE A 613 19.19 -8.47 -26.36
N GLY A 614 18.49 -7.33 -26.43
CA GLY A 614 17.74 -6.89 -27.61
C GLY A 614 16.54 -7.76 -28.01
N VAL A 615 16.18 -7.60 -29.28
CA VAL A 615 15.08 -8.27 -30.00
C VAL A 615 15.12 -9.81 -29.88
N SER A 616 16.32 -10.40 -29.88
CA SER A 616 16.50 -11.86 -29.87
C SER A 616 16.08 -12.50 -28.56
N LEU A 617 16.31 -11.84 -27.42
CA LEU A 617 15.89 -12.35 -26.12
C LEU A 617 14.37 -12.41 -26.03
N ILE A 618 13.68 -11.37 -26.48
CA ILE A 618 12.22 -11.30 -26.44
C ILE A 618 11.59 -12.31 -27.41
N ASP A 619 12.14 -12.45 -28.61
CA ASP A 619 11.72 -13.51 -29.54
C ASP A 619 11.96 -14.91 -28.97
N HIS A 620 13.09 -15.17 -28.30
CA HIS A 620 13.37 -16.48 -27.71
C HIS A 620 12.52 -16.80 -26.48
N LEU A 621 12.32 -15.82 -25.58
CA LEU A 621 11.58 -16.04 -24.33
C LEU A 621 10.07 -16.08 -24.55
N PHE A 622 9.55 -15.23 -25.44
CA PHE A 622 8.11 -15.07 -25.66
C PHE A 622 7.67 -15.59 -27.03
N GLY A 623 8.57 -16.04 -27.91
CA GLY A 623 8.17 -16.58 -29.21
C GLY A 623 7.37 -15.59 -30.07
N ILE A 624 7.70 -14.29 -30.04
CA ILE A 624 6.94 -13.26 -30.77
C ILE A 624 6.94 -13.53 -32.29
N SER A 625 8.04 -14.03 -32.83
CA SER A 625 8.17 -14.46 -34.22
C SER A 625 7.52 -15.82 -34.55
N SER A 626 6.89 -16.49 -33.57
CA SER A 626 6.20 -17.77 -33.79
C SER A 626 5.03 -17.63 -34.76
N THR A 627 4.79 -18.67 -35.55
CA THR A 627 3.61 -18.79 -36.40
C THR A 627 2.35 -19.10 -35.60
N ASN A 628 2.49 -19.69 -34.41
CA ASN A 628 1.36 -19.97 -33.53
C ASN A 628 1.05 -18.70 -32.71
N PRO A 629 -0.16 -18.13 -32.87
CA PRO A 629 -0.55 -16.88 -32.22
C PRO A 629 -0.53 -16.99 -30.70
N LEU A 630 -0.75 -18.17 -30.12
CA LEU A 630 -0.86 -18.32 -28.66
C LEU A 630 0.48 -18.54 -27.96
N THR A 631 1.57 -18.78 -28.71
CA THR A 631 2.92 -19.01 -28.15
C THR A 631 3.36 -17.90 -27.17
N PRO A 632 3.16 -16.60 -27.46
CA PRO A 632 3.53 -15.52 -26.55
C PRO A 632 2.81 -15.54 -25.21
N TRP A 633 1.61 -16.10 -25.18
CA TRP A 633 0.81 -16.19 -23.97
C TRP A 633 1.07 -17.47 -23.19
N PHE A 634 1.19 -18.63 -23.85
CA PHE A 634 1.38 -19.92 -23.16
C PHE A 634 2.71 -20.06 -22.44
N ALA A 635 3.82 -19.66 -23.07
CA ALA A 635 5.16 -19.82 -22.49
C ALA A 635 5.33 -19.01 -21.18
N SER A 636 4.60 -17.89 -21.06
CA SER A 636 4.76 -16.93 -19.97
C SER A 636 3.75 -17.10 -18.85
N CYS A 637 2.49 -17.40 -19.16
CA CYS A 637 1.45 -17.59 -18.14
C CYS A 637 1.73 -18.79 -17.22
N ILE A 638 2.34 -19.87 -17.75
CA ILE A 638 2.64 -21.08 -16.96
C ILE A 638 3.76 -20.84 -15.94
N PHE A 639 4.71 -19.93 -16.24
CA PHE A 639 5.87 -19.70 -15.37
C PHE A 639 5.72 -18.48 -14.46
N PHE A 640 5.38 -17.32 -15.02
CA PHE A 640 5.39 -16.06 -14.27
C PHE A 640 4.23 -15.94 -13.29
N VAL A 641 3.04 -16.45 -13.64
CA VAL A 641 1.85 -16.34 -12.79
C VAL A 641 2.03 -17.13 -11.48
N PRO A 642 2.45 -18.41 -11.47
CA PRO A 642 2.71 -19.13 -10.23
C PRO A 642 3.84 -18.51 -9.40
N VAL A 643 4.93 -18.08 -10.04
CA VAL A 643 6.07 -17.44 -9.35
C VAL A 643 5.63 -16.15 -8.66
N PHE A 644 4.79 -15.34 -9.32
CA PHE A 644 4.24 -14.13 -8.71
C PHE A 644 3.34 -14.44 -7.51
N PHE A 645 2.43 -15.41 -7.61
CA PHE A 645 1.57 -15.75 -6.48
C PHE A 645 2.37 -16.33 -5.31
N LEU A 646 3.43 -17.10 -5.58
CA LEU A 646 4.39 -17.53 -4.57
C LEU A 646 5.11 -16.33 -3.94
N LEU A 647 5.58 -15.37 -4.74
CA LEU A 647 6.21 -14.15 -4.26
C LEU A 647 5.26 -13.34 -3.37
N VAL A 648 4.01 -13.11 -3.80
CA VAL A 648 2.99 -12.40 -3.02
C VAL A 648 2.71 -13.12 -1.70
N ARG A 649 2.60 -14.46 -1.72
CA ARG A 649 2.40 -15.26 -0.51
C ARG A 649 3.61 -15.19 0.43
N LEU A 650 4.83 -15.22 -0.10
CA LEU A 650 6.05 -15.03 0.67
C LEU A 650 6.12 -13.63 1.28
N ILE A 651 5.64 -12.60 0.59
CA ILE A 651 5.55 -11.24 1.12
C ILE A 651 4.50 -11.15 2.22
N ASP A 652 3.32 -11.72 1.99
CA ASP A 652 2.22 -11.71 2.94
C ASP A 652 2.53 -12.49 4.22
N LEU A 653 3.32 -13.57 4.14
CA LEU A 653 3.71 -14.40 5.29
C LEU A 653 5.07 -14.03 5.88
N GLY A 654 6.02 -13.59 5.05
CA GLY A 654 7.43 -13.44 5.39
C GLY A 654 7.83 -12.01 5.75
N VAL A 655 7.15 -10.99 5.25
CA VAL A 655 7.31 -9.62 5.74
C VAL A 655 6.44 -9.48 6.98
N LYS A 656 7.03 -9.77 8.14
CA LYS A 656 6.33 -9.65 9.44
C LYS A 656 5.75 -8.24 9.57
N ASN A 657 4.53 -8.16 10.09
CA ASN A 657 4.00 -6.96 10.72
C ASN A 657 4.81 -6.76 12.01
N GLU A 658 6.01 -6.22 11.91
CA GLU A 658 6.71 -5.67 13.07
C GLU A 658 6.23 -4.25 13.30
#